data_AF-A0A3D5RTS5-F1
#
_entry.id   AF-A0A3D5RTS5-F1
#
_cell.length_a   1.000
_cell.length_b   1.000
_cell.length_c   1.000
_cell.angle_alpha   90.00
_cell.angle_beta   90.00
_cell.angle_gamma   90.00
#
_symmetry.space_group_name_H-M   'P 1'
#
loop_
_entity.id
_entity.type
_entity.pdbx_description
1 polymer ?
#
loop_
_entity_poly.entity_id
_entity_poly.type
_entity_poly.pdbx_seq_one_letter_code
_entity_poly.pdbx_strand_id
1 'polypeptide(L)'
;MKKSILTLLFCILLFHFSKSQQKSIARVWNEALLESIRNDFARPVVHARNLFHISAAMYDSWSIHAGKGHPYFLGETVHGFTIPFSPTIFDGTISDNQEKTLSYACYRLIAHRFRFAPGYQEILPMINSIMDSLNYDISYINSDYTTGDAASLGNYLAEQIIMYGVQDGSNEYQDYNNQYYQAVNEPLALDLPFDISTVHDPNHWQPLSFETFIDQSGNPIPGATPAFIGAEWGNVFSFALKDTDSKVFDMNGGETLLFNDTGKPANLGEDSAETAQYKWSFQLVSIWSAQLDPYDGVNWDISPGSIGNIVDYPDSFNDYIEFYDLENGGELPGIADGHPINPRTNTSYEEQIVPRGDYARVLAEFWADGPDSETPPGHWFTILNSVNDHPDLVRKFEGSGDEMDQLEWDIKSYFTLGGAMHDVAVSVWSIKGYYDYVRPITAIRYMAALGQSNDPDKVNFHPHGIQLKPGYIEEVLQSDPLAGNNGEHVGKIKVKAWRGHDLISDPTTDEAGVGWILAENWWPYQRPSFVTPPFAGYISGHSTFSSAAATVLTRLTADEFFPGGIGEFVAKKNEFLVFEKGPSVDVRLQWATYYDAADQCSLSRIWGGIHPPMDDIRGRILGRKLGAQSFGLAKLYFNNTLITETNIDEQSLAIYPNPTTSSGILNIDSDKVINAVELYNSAGLLVYQKGIEESIFTIDIQSLQLAKGTYLLQIKQAEKSATKRIIVID
;
A
#
# COMPACT_ATOMS: atom_id res chain seq x y z
N MET A 1 -31.51 6.61 -5.70
CA MET A 1 -32.50 5.94 -4.82
C MET A 1 -32.39 4.39 -4.87
N LYS A 2 -31.17 3.84 -5.04
CA LYS A 2 -30.82 2.41 -4.95
C LYS A 2 -29.60 2.17 -4.04
N LYS A 3 -29.20 3.17 -3.23
CA LYS A 3 -28.06 3.09 -2.29
C LYS A 3 -28.33 2.23 -1.04
N SER A 4 -29.51 1.63 -0.90
CA SER A 4 -29.99 1.12 0.40
C SER A 4 -30.43 -0.35 0.39
N ILE A 5 -30.16 -1.11 -0.68
CA ILE A 5 -30.62 -2.51 -0.78
C ILE A 5 -29.47 -3.51 -1.06
N LEU A 6 -28.30 -3.05 -1.52
CA LEU A 6 -27.19 -3.96 -1.85
C LEU A 6 -26.29 -4.30 -0.65
N THR A 7 -26.21 -3.43 0.36
CA THR A 7 -25.38 -3.65 1.57
C THR A 7 -25.96 -4.71 2.52
N LEU A 8 -27.17 -5.22 2.27
CA LEU A 8 -27.82 -6.25 3.10
C LEU A 8 -27.70 -7.67 2.53
N LEU A 9 -27.03 -7.85 1.39
CA LEU A 9 -26.99 -9.14 0.66
C LEU A 9 -25.64 -9.87 0.70
N PHE A 10 -24.70 -9.42 1.53
CA PHE A 10 -23.49 -10.19 1.87
C PHE A 10 -23.68 -11.15 3.07
N CYS A 11 -24.92 -11.43 3.46
CA CYS A 11 -25.23 -12.23 4.66
C CYS A 11 -25.94 -13.57 4.40
N ILE A 12 -26.18 -14.01 3.17
CA ILE A 12 -26.84 -15.31 2.97
C ILE A 12 -26.24 -16.05 1.78
N LEU A 13 -25.28 -16.94 2.05
CA LEU A 13 -25.11 -18.21 1.32
C LEU A 13 -24.48 -19.26 2.26
N LEU A 14 -25.36 -20.13 2.77
CA LEU A 14 -25.15 -21.49 3.30
C LEU A 14 -24.32 -21.68 4.58
N PHE A 15 -25.03 -21.49 5.70
CA PHE A 15 -24.76 -22.10 7.00
C PHE A 15 -24.55 -23.62 6.91
N HIS A 16 -23.36 -24.08 7.25
CA HIS A 16 -23.24 -25.22 8.16
C HIS A 16 -23.02 -24.64 9.57
N PHE A 17 -23.81 -25.10 10.52
CA PHE A 17 -23.78 -24.68 11.92
C PHE A 17 -22.39 -24.94 12.54
N SER A 18 -21.57 -23.90 12.59
CA SER A 18 -20.49 -23.74 13.57
C SER A 18 -20.83 -22.50 14.40
N LYS A 19 -20.64 -22.56 15.71
CA LYS A 19 -20.86 -21.45 16.65
C LYS A 19 -20.34 -20.14 16.04
N SER A 20 -21.20 -19.14 15.83
CA SER A 20 -20.72 -17.81 15.44
C SER A 20 -19.79 -17.34 16.55
N GLN A 21 -18.51 -17.18 16.21
CA GLN A 21 -17.53 -16.58 17.11
C GLN A 21 -17.92 -15.11 17.29
N GLN A 22 -18.02 -14.65 18.54
CA GLN A 22 -18.28 -13.24 18.82
C GLN A 22 -17.06 -12.44 18.36
N LYS A 23 -17.27 -11.44 17.48
CA LYS A 23 -16.19 -10.56 17.00
C LYS A 23 -15.61 -9.75 18.16
N SER A 24 -14.30 -9.51 18.17
CA SER A 24 -13.66 -8.62 19.15
C SER A 24 -14.11 -7.17 18.95
N ILE A 25 -13.98 -6.33 19.97
CA ILE A 25 -14.30 -4.90 19.84
C ILE A 25 -13.37 -4.19 18.84
N ALA A 26 -12.10 -4.60 18.75
CA ALA A 26 -11.17 -4.09 17.73
C ALA A 26 -11.66 -4.41 16.31
N ARG A 27 -12.12 -5.64 16.08
CA ARG A 27 -12.73 -6.09 14.81
C ARG A 27 -13.98 -5.28 14.45
N VAL A 28 -14.81 -4.90 15.43
CA VAL A 28 -16.01 -4.05 15.21
C VAL A 28 -15.61 -2.63 14.80
N TRP A 29 -14.68 -2.00 15.50
CA TRP A 29 -14.21 -0.66 15.14
C TRP A 29 -13.40 -0.62 13.85
N ASN A 30 -12.70 -1.70 13.51
CA ASN A 30 -12.03 -1.82 12.22
C ASN A 30 -13.05 -1.83 11.06
N GLU A 31 -14.17 -2.55 11.16
CA GLU A 31 -15.24 -2.46 10.15
C GLU A 31 -15.87 -1.08 10.07
N ALA A 32 -16.04 -0.42 11.21
CA ALA A 32 -16.54 0.95 11.22
C ALA A 32 -15.57 1.90 10.51
N LEU A 33 -14.25 1.71 10.67
CA LEU A 33 -13.24 2.47 9.95
C LEU A 33 -13.25 2.17 8.45
N LEU A 34 -13.31 0.88 8.07
CA LEU A 34 -13.41 0.46 6.67
C LEU A 34 -14.66 1.03 6.00
N GLU A 35 -15.81 0.93 6.65
CA GLU A 35 -17.06 1.53 6.17
C GLU A 35 -16.97 3.06 6.08
N SER A 36 -16.27 3.71 7.02
CA SER A 36 -16.03 5.15 6.94
C SER A 36 -15.20 5.52 5.72
N ILE A 37 -14.23 4.68 5.34
CA ILE A 37 -13.42 4.85 4.12
C ILE A 37 -14.28 4.66 2.86
N ARG A 38 -15.17 3.66 2.82
CA ARG A 38 -16.13 3.47 1.70
C ARG A 38 -17.02 4.70 1.48
N ASN A 39 -17.27 5.45 2.54
CA ASN A 39 -18.11 6.65 2.55
C ASN A 39 -17.32 7.98 2.46
N ASP A 40 -16.01 7.91 2.18
CA ASP A 40 -15.12 9.05 2.01
C ASP A 40 -14.68 9.24 0.54
N PHE A 41 -14.03 10.36 0.24
CA PHE A 41 -13.32 10.54 -1.03
C PHE A 41 -12.19 9.51 -1.18
N ALA A 42 -11.87 9.11 -2.40
CA ALA A 42 -10.78 8.19 -2.68
C ALA A 42 -9.39 8.80 -2.44
N ARG A 43 -8.90 8.67 -1.20
CA ARG A 43 -7.65 9.27 -0.73
C ARG A 43 -6.73 8.22 -0.11
N PRO A 44 -6.11 7.34 -0.91
CA PRO A 44 -5.38 6.16 -0.40
C PRO A 44 -4.29 6.51 0.63
N VAL A 45 -3.60 7.64 0.48
CA VAL A 45 -2.58 8.09 1.45
C VAL A 45 -3.18 8.52 2.79
N VAL A 46 -4.32 9.22 2.76
CA VAL A 46 -5.06 9.63 3.97
C VAL A 46 -5.65 8.40 4.66
N HIS A 47 -6.17 7.45 3.89
CA HIS A 47 -6.76 6.22 4.41
C HIS A 47 -5.70 5.31 5.06
N ALA A 48 -4.54 5.13 4.43
CA ALA A 48 -3.42 4.39 5.03
C ALA A 48 -2.99 4.99 6.38
N ARG A 49 -2.88 6.32 6.45
CA ARG A 49 -2.59 7.05 7.69
C ARG A 49 -3.67 6.85 8.76
N ASN A 50 -4.94 6.94 8.38
CA ASN A 50 -6.06 6.74 9.32
C ASN A 50 -6.12 5.30 9.84
N LEU A 51 -5.91 4.31 8.96
CA LEU A 51 -5.77 2.89 9.32
C LEU A 51 -4.66 2.69 10.35
N PHE A 52 -3.50 3.32 10.15
CA PHE A 52 -2.40 3.24 11.12
C PHE A 52 -2.71 3.93 12.44
N HIS A 53 -3.05 5.23 12.44
CA HIS A 53 -3.25 5.99 13.68
C HIS A 53 -4.34 5.40 14.58
N ILE A 54 -5.43 4.89 13.99
CA ILE A 54 -6.50 4.25 14.76
C ILE A 54 -6.05 2.87 15.27
N SER A 55 -5.31 2.09 14.47
CA SER A 55 -4.74 0.81 14.93
C SER A 55 -3.70 1.01 16.05
N ALA A 56 -2.91 2.08 16.00
CA ALA A 56 -2.00 2.48 17.07
C ALA A 56 -2.76 2.88 18.34
N ALA A 57 -3.88 3.60 18.22
CA ALA A 57 -4.74 3.92 19.36
C ALA A 57 -5.34 2.65 20.00
N MET A 58 -5.77 1.68 19.19
CA MET A 58 -6.22 0.36 19.68
C MET A 58 -5.09 -0.37 20.42
N TYR A 59 -3.89 -0.38 19.84
CA TYR A 59 -2.71 -1.02 20.41
C TYR A 59 -2.30 -0.42 21.76
N ASP A 60 -2.23 0.91 21.86
CA ASP A 60 -1.91 1.60 23.11
C ASP A 60 -2.97 1.34 24.18
N SER A 61 -4.25 1.37 23.81
CA SER A 61 -5.35 1.05 24.71
C SER A 61 -5.21 -0.36 25.29
N TRP A 62 -4.90 -1.34 24.45
CA TRP A 62 -4.67 -2.72 24.88
C TRP A 62 -3.41 -2.86 25.74
N SER A 63 -2.30 -2.26 25.31
CA SER A 63 -0.99 -2.37 25.95
C SER A 63 -1.02 -1.85 27.40
N ILE A 64 -1.59 -0.66 27.61
CA ILE A 64 -1.70 -0.03 28.94
C ILE A 64 -2.52 -0.89 29.90
N HIS A 65 -3.69 -1.38 29.48
CA HIS A 65 -4.57 -2.15 30.36
C HIS A 65 -4.13 -3.60 30.54
N ALA A 66 -3.55 -4.22 29.51
CA ALA A 66 -3.00 -5.56 29.59
C ALA A 66 -1.70 -5.63 30.39
N GLY A 67 -0.98 -4.50 30.50
CA GLY A 67 0.40 -4.47 31.01
C GLY A 67 1.35 -5.30 30.13
N LYS A 68 1.10 -5.34 28.82
CA LYS A 68 1.83 -6.14 27.83
C LYS A 68 2.20 -5.26 26.64
N GLY A 69 3.39 -5.46 26.09
CA GLY A 69 3.87 -4.60 25.00
C GLY A 69 4.24 -3.20 25.49
N HIS A 70 4.89 -2.47 24.62
CA HIS A 70 5.30 -1.09 24.83
C HIS A 70 4.34 -0.21 24.03
N PRO A 71 3.70 0.82 24.59
CA PRO A 71 2.84 1.72 23.83
C PRO A 71 3.60 2.40 22.67
N TYR A 72 2.90 2.75 21.60
CA TYR A 72 3.44 3.54 20.50
C TYR A 72 3.42 5.03 20.81
N PHE A 73 2.28 5.54 21.31
CA PHE A 73 2.06 6.96 21.59
C PHE A 73 2.11 7.28 23.09
N LEU A 74 1.29 6.62 23.92
CA LEU A 74 1.09 6.95 25.33
C LEU A 74 2.38 6.77 26.15
N GLY A 75 2.86 7.86 26.74
CA GLY A 75 4.10 7.89 27.53
C GLY A 75 5.35 8.10 26.67
N GLU A 76 5.21 8.13 25.35
CA GLU A 76 6.31 8.11 24.41
C GLU A 76 6.52 9.45 23.72
N THR A 77 7.70 9.58 23.10
CA THR A 77 8.00 10.68 22.17
C THR A 77 8.22 10.10 20.78
N VAL A 78 7.30 10.44 19.86
CA VAL A 78 7.32 9.96 18.48
C VAL A 78 7.48 11.16 17.56
N HIS A 79 8.51 11.15 16.71
CA HIS A 79 8.80 12.26 15.78
C HIS A 79 8.86 13.64 16.47
N GLY A 80 9.44 13.67 17.67
CA GLY A 80 9.55 14.89 18.48
C GLY A 80 8.26 15.34 19.17
N PHE A 81 7.15 14.62 19.03
CA PHE A 81 5.90 14.87 19.74
C PHE A 81 5.76 13.92 20.93
N THR A 82 5.70 14.47 22.14
CA THR A 82 5.53 13.70 23.37
C THR A 82 4.06 13.63 23.76
N ILE A 83 3.56 12.44 24.05
CA ILE A 83 2.23 12.23 24.66
C ILE A 83 2.43 11.79 26.11
N PRO A 84 2.28 12.69 27.09
CA PRO A 84 2.49 12.36 28.49
C PRO A 84 1.50 11.28 28.96
N PHE A 85 1.98 10.33 29.77
CA PHE A 85 1.15 9.36 30.44
C PHE A 85 1.52 9.26 31.92
N SER A 86 0.53 9.41 32.80
CA SER A 86 0.68 9.20 34.24
C SER A 86 0.16 7.81 34.61
N PRO A 87 0.98 6.93 35.22
CA PRO A 87 0.51 5.63 35.69
C PRO A 87 -0.74 5.79 36.57
N THR A 88 -1.83 5.15 36.17
CA THR A 88 -3.16 5.31 36.77
C THR A 88 -3.77 3.95 37.03
N ILE A 89 -4.46 3.82 38.17
CA ILE A 89 -5.28 2.64 38.48
C ILE A 89 -6.69 2.91 37.94
N PHE A 90 -7.15 2.07 37.03
CA PHE A 90 -8.47 2.20 36.44
C PHE A 90 -9.52 1.39 37.19
N ASP A 91 -10.72 1.96 37.32
CA ASP A 91 -11.88 1.29 37.91
C ASP A 91 -12.36 0.15 36.99
N GLY A 92 -12.85 -0.95 37.55
CA GLY A 92 -13.40 -2.07 36.77
C GLY A 92 -12.41 -3.17 36.41
N THR A 93 -12.75 -4.02 35.44
CA THR A 93 -11.89 -5.12 35.00
C THR A 93 -10.98 -4.70 33.84
N ILE A 94 -9.88 -5.42 33.63
CA ILE A 94 -8.97 -5.19 32.50
C ILE A 94 -9.74 -5.25 31.17
N SER A 95 -10.61 -6.24 30.99
CA SER A 95 -11.39 -6.41 29.77
C SER A 95 -12.34 -5.24 29.51
N ASP A 96 -13.06 -4.78 30.54
CA ASP A 96 -13.97 -3.64 30.42
C ASP A 96 -13.20 -2.36 30.08
N ASN A 97 -12.04 -2.17 30.69
CA ASN A 97 -11.20 -1.00 30.47
C ASN A 97 -10.57 -0.98 29.08
N GLN A 98 -10.12 -2.13 28.58
CA GLN A 98 -9.66 -2.29 27.20
C GLN A 98 -10.76 -1.92 26.21
N GLU A 99 -11.97 -2.47 26.38
CA GLU A 99 -13.10 -2.19 25.50
C GLU A 99 -13.50 -0.72 25.54
N LYS A 100 -13.58 -0.12 26.74
CA LYS A 100 -14.01 1.26 26.94
C LYS A 100 -13.00 2.27 26.39
N THR A 101 -11.72 2.16 26.75
CA THR A 101 -10.67 3.08 26.25
C THR A 101 -10.57 3.00 24.74
N LEU A 102 -10.51 1.80 24.17
CA LEU A 102 -10.42 1.59 22.72
C LEU A 102 -11.63 2.19 22.01
N SER A 103 -12.84 1.97 22.52
CA SER A 103 -14.07 2.45 21.87
C SER A 103 -14.18 3.96 21.87
N TYR A 104 -13.89 4.62 23.00
CA TYR A 104 -13.86 6.08 23.04
C TYR A 104 -12.78 6.66 22.13
N ALA A 105 -11.59 6.06 22.08
CA ALA A 105 -10.52 6.52 21.19
C ALA A 105 -10.92 6.40 19.70
N CYS A 106 -11.42 5.23 19.28
CA CYS A 106 -11.84 4.97 17.91
C CYS A 106 -13.01 5.88 17.50
N TYR A 107 -14.03 6.02 18.35
CA TYR A 107 -15.18 6.90 18.11
C TYR A 107 -14.73 8.34 17.82
N ARG A 108 -13.87 8.90 18.69
CA ARG A 108 -13.39 10.29 18.56
C ARG A 108 -12.51 10.48 17.32
N LEU A 109 -11.63 9.52 17.03
CA LEU A 109 -10.77 9.57 15.85
C LEU A 109 -11.59 9.47 14.55
N ILE A 110 -12.49 8.50 14.43
CA ILE A 110 -13.33 8.35 13.21
C ILE A 110 -14.22 9.59 13.03
N ALA A 111 -14.91 10.04 14.10
CA ALA A 111 -15.74 11.24 14.04
C ALA A 111 -14.94 12.48 13.60
N HIS A 112 -13.68 12.60 14.01
CA HIS A 112 -12.80 13.69 13.61
C HIS A 112 -12.33 13.54 12.16
N ARG A 113 -11.71 12.42 11.80
CA ARG A 113 -11.04 12.22 10.50
C ARG A 113 -12.01 12.27 9.32
N PHE A 114 -13.24 11.78 9.51
CA PHE A 114 -14.25 11.69 8.45
C PHE A 114 -15.30 12.81 8.53
N ARG A 115 -15.10 13.85 9.35
CA ARG A 115 -16.07 14.96 9.51
C ARG A 115 -16.41 15.72 8.23
N PHE A 116 -15.54 15.64 7.22
CA PHE A 116 -15.72 16.26 5.90
C PHE A 116 -15.93 15.23 4.78
N ALA A 117 -16.09 13.95 5.13
CA ALA A 117 -16.41 12.91 4.17
C ALA A 117 -17.80 13.17 3.56
N PRO A 118 -18.02 12.90 2.26
CA PRO A 118 -19.33 13.03 1.63
C PRO A 118 -20.43 12.23 2.33
N GLY A 119 -20.10 11.03 2.83
CA GLY A 119 -21.02 10.16 3.57
C GLY A 119 -21.01 10.34 5.08
N TYR A 120 -20.60 11.51 5.60
CA TYR A 120 -20.56 11.73 7.06
C TYR A 120 -21.93 11.53 7.75
N GLN A 121 -23.04 11.76 7.03
CA GLN A 121 -24.40 11.56 7.55
C GLN A 121 -24.74 10.08 7.77
N GLU A 122 -24.04 9.17 7.10
CA GLU A 122 -24.11 7.72 7.26
C GLU A 122 -23.10 7.23 8.31
N ILE A 123 -21.88 7.80 8.30
CA ILE A 123 -20.78 7.43 9.20
C ILE A 123 -21.14 7.73 10.66
N LEU A 124 -21.62 8.94 10.97
CA LEU A 124 -21.83 9.36 12.36
C LEU A 124 -22.89 8.50 13.09
N PRO A 125 -24.08 8.23 12.51
CA PRO A 125 -25.05 7.32 13.13
C PRO A 125 -24.53 5.89 13.30
N MET A 126 -23.71 5.39 12.37
CA MET A 126 -23.10 4.05 12.49
C MET A 126 -22.21 3.98 13.73
N ILE A 127 -21.26 4.90 13.90
CA ILE A 127 -20.36 4.88 15.06
C ILE A 127 -21.09 5.22 16.37
N ASN A 128 -22.15 6.02 16.34
CA ASN A 128 -23.03 6.23 17.50
C ASN A 128 -23.72 4.92 17.91
N SER A 129 -24.21 4.14 16.94
CA SER A 129 -24.90 2.88 17.21
C SER A 129 -23.98 1.85 17.87
N ILE A 130 -22.68 1.86 17.53
CA ILE A 130 -21.67 1.04 18.21
C ILE A 130 -21.57 1.46 19.69
N MET A 131 -21.40 2.76 19.96
CA MET A 131 -21.33 3.28 21.33
C MET A 131 -22.60 2.98 22.15
N ASP A 132 -23.78 3.17 21.55
CA ASP A 132 -25.08 2.86 22.16
C ASP A 132 -25.19 1.36 22.50
N SER A 133 -24.72 0.47 21.61
CA SER A 133 -24.75 -0.99 21.85
C SER A 133 -23.88 -1.42 23.03
N LEU A 134 -22.85 -0.63 23.35
CA LEU A 134 -21.95 -0.83 24.50
C LEU A 134 -22.41 -0.07 25.75
N ASN A 135 -23.51 0.68 25.65
CA ASN A 135 -24.01 1.60 26.69
C ASN A 135 -23.00 2.71 27.07
N TYR A 136 -22.22 3.20 26.09
CA TYR A 136 -21.26 4.28 26.28
C TYR A 136 -21.85 5.63 25.86
N ASP A 137 -21.77 6.63 26.74
CA ASP A 137 -22.28 7.98 26.51
C ASP A 137 -21.34 8.77 25.57
N ILE A 138 -21.81 9.03 24.34
CA ILE A 138 -21.08 9.80 23.33
C ILE A 138 -20.88 11.28 23.72
N SER A 139 -21.69 11.81 24.64
CA SER A 139 -21.55 13.18 25.16
C SER A 139 -20.47 13.30 26.24
N TYR A 140 -19.96 12.17 26.75
CA TYR A 140 -18.86 12.14 27.71
C TYR A 140 -17.52 12.44 27.04
N ILE A 141 -17.04 13.66 27.21
CA ILE A 141 -15.83 14.21 26.57
C ILE A 141 -14.68 14.48 27.54
N ASN A 142 -14.79 14.10 28.82
CA ASN A 142 -13.72 14.31 29.78
C ASN A 142 -12.45 13.56 29.33
N SER A 143 -11.29 14.20 29.38
CA SER A 143 -9.98 13.60 29.09
C SER A 143 -9.08 13.47 30.33
N ASP A 144 -9.56 13.87 31.52
CA ASP A 144 -8.85 13.61 32.77
C ASP A 144 -9.01 12.15 33.22
N TYR A 145 -8.10 11.32 32.75
CA TYR A 145 -8.04 9.90 33.08
C TYR A 145 -7.44 9.61 34.44
N THR A 146 -6.77 10.58 35.09
CA THR A 146 -6.10 10.37 36.39
C THR A 146 -7.07 10.04 37.53
N THR A 147 -8.36 10.27 37.28
CA THR A 147 -9.49 9.91 38.14
C THR A 147 -9.81 8.40 38.15
N GLY A 148 -9.23 7.61 37.23
CA GLY A 148 -9.44 6.16 37.13
C GLY A 148 -10.49 5.72 36.08
N ASP A 149 -11.06 6.64 35.31
CA ASP A 149 -12.04 6.30 34.26
C ASP A 149 -11.37 6.00 32.90
N ALA A 150 -11.57 4.77 32.42
CA ALA A 150 -11.05 4.30 31.13
C ALA A 150 -11.64 5.06 29.92
N ALA A 151 -12.85 5.61 30.01
CA ALA A 151 -13.40 6.46 28.94
C ALA A 151 -12.61 7.76 28.79
N SER A 152 -12.19 8.35 29.91
CA SER A 152 -11.34 9.54 29.91
C SER A 152 -9.99 9.28 29.25
N LEU A 153 -9.40 8.09 29.46
CA LEU A 153 -8.15 7.72 28.77
C LEU A 153 -8.37 7.62 27.25
N GLY A 154 -9.50 7.06 26.81
CA GLY A 154 -9.83 6.96 25.39
C GLY A 154 -10.01 8.33 24.73
N ASN A 155 -10.72 9.25 25.39
CA ASN A 155 -10.86 10.63 24.94
C ASN A 155 -9.50 11.36 24.88
N TYR A 156 -8.68 11.23 25.93
CA TYR A 156 -7.34 11.81 25.98
C TYR A 156 -6.46 11.30 24.83
N LEU A 157 -6.41 9.98 24.62
CA LEU A 157 -5.61 9.38 23.57
C LEU A 157 -6.01 9.90 22.19
N ALA A 158 -7.31 9.96 21.89
CA ALA A 158 -7.79 10.53 20.64
C ALA A 158 -7.44 12.01 20.49
N GLU A 159 -7.62 12.81 21.54
CA GLU A 159 -7.24 14.23 21.56
C GLU A 159 -5.75 14.42 21.21
N GLN A 160 -4.87 13.63 21.81
CA GLN A 160 -3.43 13.70 21.59
C GLN A 160 -3.03 13.23 20.17
N ILE A 161 -3.64 12.17 19.64
CA ILE A 161 -3.39 11.71 18.26
C ILE A 161 -3.94 12.71 17.22
N ILE A 162 -5.03 13.42 17.51
CA ILE A 162 -5.51 14.52 16.68
C ILE A 162 -4.48 15.66 16.67
N MET A 163 -3.96 16.05 17.84
CA MET A 163 -2.92 17.09 17.93
C MET A 163 -1.64 16.70 17.22
N TYR A 164 -1.19 15.45 17.34
CA TYR A 164 -0.08 14.90 16.57
C TYR A 164 -0.31 15.08 15.07
N GLY A 165 -1.52 14.72 14.60
CA GLY A 165 -1.88 14.79 13.18
C GLY A 165 -1.91 16.20 12.57
N VAL A 166 -2.02 17.25 13.38
CA VAL A 166 -1.97 18.64 12.90
C VAL A 166 -0.57 19.04 12.42
N GLN A 167 0.47 18.39 12.93
CA GLN A 167 1.87 18.74 12.69
C GLN A 167 2.70 17.61 12.06
N ASP A 168 2.06 16.52 11.66
CA ASP A 168 2.74 15.33 11.15
C ASP A 168 3.15 15.42 9.67
N GLY A 169 3.10 16.61 9.08
CA GLY A 169 3.42 16.87 7.67
C GLY A 169 2.31 16.55 6.67
N SER A 170 1.15 16.02 7.10
CA SER A 170 0.04 15.68 6.19
C SER A 170 -0.77 16.87 5.69
N ASN A 171 -0.58 18.05 6.27
CA ASN A 171 -1.35 19.27 5.98
C ASN A 171 -2.88 19.09 6.13
N GLU A 172 -3.30 18.25 7.07
CA GLU A 172 -4.72 17.93 7.31
C GLU A 172 -5.62 19.15 7.54
N TYR A 173 -5.11 20.21 8.18
CA TYR A 173 -5.89 21.42 8.43
C TYR A 173 -6.32 22.14 7.12
N GLN A 174 -5.53 22.00 6.06
CA GLN A 174 -5.83 22.50 4.72
C GLN A 174 -6.34 21.39 3.80
N ASP A 175 -6.97 20.34 4.36
CA ASP A 175 -7.52 19.19 3.62
C ASP A 175 -6.48 18.48 2.75
N TYR A 176 -5.27 18.31 3.29
CA TYR A 176 -4.19 17.53 2.66
C TYR A 176 -3.69 18.08 1.32
N ASN A 177 -3.99 19.35 1.02
CA ASN A 177 -3.58 19.98 -0.24
C ASN A 177 -2.05 20.09 -0.33
N ASN A 178 -1.53 19.90 -1.54
CA ASN A 178 -0.13 20.20 -1.87
C ASN A 178 0.13 21.71 -1.68
N GLN A 179 1.30 22.04 -1.16
CA GLN A 179 1.72 23.42 -0.89
C GLN A 179 2.65 23.99 -1.98
N TYR A 180 3.37 23.12 -2.69
CA TYR A 180 4.45 23.45 -3.63
C TYR A 180 4.29 22.79 -5.00
N TYR A 181 3.72 21.59 -5.06
CA TYR A 181 3.59 20.84 -6.32
C TYR A 181 2.76 21.60 -7.37
N GLN A 182 3.26 21.59 -8.61
CA GLN A 182 2.56 22.07 -9.80
C GLN A 182 2.84 21.11 -10.94
N ALA A 183 1.80 20.76 -11.70
CA ALA A 183 1.95 19.88 -12.86
C ALA A 183 2.72 20.59 -13.97
N VAL A 184 3.61 19.86 -14.65
CA VAL A 184 4.37 20.35 -15.80
C VAL A 184 3.52 20.42 -17.06
N ASN A 185 2.60 19.47 -17.24
CA ASN A 185 1.74 19.38 -18.42
C ASN A 185 0.38 20.01 -18.16
N GLU A 186 -0.23 20.56 -19.23
CA GLU A 186 -1.58 21.09 -19.19
C GLU A 186 -2.62 19.97 -19.14
N PRO A 187 -3.79 20.17 -18.51
CA PRO A 187 -4.80 19.12 -18.37
C PRO A 187 -5.29 18.56 -19.71
N LEU A 188 -5.38 17.24 -19.81
CA LEU A 188 -5.96 16.54 -20.96
C LEU A 188 -7.48 16.50 -20.86
N ALA A 189 -8.18 17.21 -21.74
CA ALA A 189 -9.62 17.08 -21.95
C ALA A 189 -9.91 15.86 -22.84
N LEU A 190 -10.68 14.90 -22.33
CA LEU A 190 -10.88 13.60 -22.99
C LEU A 190 -12.02 13.59 -24.01
N ASP A 191 -12.89 14.59 -23.96
CA ASP A 191 -14.00 14.86 -24.88
C ASP A 191 -13.56 15.60 -26.15
N LEU A 192 -12.31 16.11 -26.18
CA LEU A 192 -11.73 16.83 -27.30
C LEU A 192 -10.66 15.98 -28.02
N PRO A 193 -10.40 16.25 -29.32
CA PRO A 193 -9.26 15.67 -30.01
C PRO A 193 -7.95 15.92 -29.24
N PHE A 194 -7.10 14.90 -29.16
CA PHE A 194 -5.82 15.01 -28.46
C PHE A 194 -4.94 16.11 -29.07
N ASP A 195 -4.56 17.09 -28.26
CA ASP A 195 -3.65 18.17 -28.63
C ASP A 195 -2.27 17.92 -28.01
N ILE A 196 -1.32 17.50 -28.84
CA ILE A 196 0.06 17.21 -28.42
C ILE A 196 0.75 18.43 -27.78
N SER A 197 0.31 19.66 -28.08
CA SER A 197 0.92 20.87 -27.53
C SER A 197 0.65 21.08 -26.03
N THR A 198 -0.34 20.38 -25.47
CA THR A 198 -0.65 20.35 -24.04
C THR A 198 0.34 19.50 -23.22
N VAL A 199 1.14 18.66 -23.90
CA VAL A 199 2.18 17.84 -23.28
C VAL A 199 3.52 18.54 -23.47
N HIS A 200 3.91 19.33 -22.47
CA HIS A 200 5.18 20.06 -22.42
C HIS A 200 6.38 19.15 -22.16
N ASP A 201 6.20 18.09 -21.38
CA ASP A 201 7.19 17.03 -21.18
C ASP A 201 6.49 15.65 -21.17
N PRO A 202 6.80 14.75 -22.13
CA PRO A 202 6.16 13.45 -22.23
C PRO A 202 6.53 12.47 -21.11
N ASN A 203 7.55 12.79 -20.30
CA ASN A 203 7.95 11.96 -19.16
C ASN A 203 7.26 12.37 -17.86
N HIS A 204 6.55 13.50 -17.85
CA HIS A 204 5.84 14.01 -16.68
C HIS A 204 4.33 13.71 -16.72
N TRP A 205 3.71 13.70 -15.54
CA TRP A 205 2.29 13.44 -15.37
C TRP A 205 1.48 14.55 -16.03
N GLN A 206 0.33 14.16 -16.55
CA GLN A 206 -0.63 15.07 -17.14
C GLN A 206 -1.95 14.94 -16.37
N PRO A 207 -2.45 16.02 -15.75
CA PRO A 207 -3.78 16.02 -15.14
C PRO A 207 -4.85 15.69 -16.19
N LEU A 208 -5.93 15.04 -15.79
CA LEU A 208 -7.07 14.80 -16.65
C LEU A 208 -8.18 15.79 -16.33
N SER A 209 -8.88 16.29 -17.36
CA SER A 209 -10.02 17.19 -17.23
C SER A 209 -11.31 16.51 -17.70
N PHE A 210 -12.36 16.65 -16.91
CA PHE A 210 -13.66 15.99 -17.10
C PHE A 210 -14.80 17.00 -17.05
N GLU A 211 -15.90 16.76 -17.77
CA GLU A 211 -17.13 17.54 -17.54
C GLU A 211 -17.66 17.36 -16.10
N THR A 212 -17.50 16.15 -15.56
CA THR A 212 -17.77 15.81 -14.15
C THR A 212 -16.81 14.72 -13.73
N PHE A 213 -15.94 15.01 -12.76
CA PHE A 213 -15.07 14.00 -12.15
C PHE A 213 -15.80 13.31 -11.00
N ILE A 214 -15.76 11.97 -11.01
CA ILE A 214 -16.24 11.14 -9.91
C ILE A 214 -15.04 10.31 -9.47
N ASP A 215 -14.69 10.38 -8.20
CA ASP A 215 -13.54 9.63 -7.70
C ASP A 215 -13.77 8.12 -7.69
N GLN A 216 -12.73 7.37 -7.31
CA GLN A 216 -12.75 5.91 -7.23
C GLN A 216 -13.82 5.40 -6.25
N SER A 217 -14.15 6.19 -5.21
CA SER A 217 -15.20 5.92 -4.21
C SER A 217 -16.61 6.38 -4.68
N GLY A 218 -16.76 6.85 -5.91
CA GLY A 218 -18.06 7.21 -6.48
C GLY A 218 -18.58 8.60 -6.08
N ASN A 219 -17.74 9.46 -5.51
CA ASN A 219 -18.11 10.80 -5.08
C ASN A 219 -17.80 11.84 -6.17
N PRO A 220 -18.75 12.70 -6.55
CA PRO A 220 -18.48 13.80 -7.46
C PRO A 220 -17.57 14.82 -6.77
N ILE A 221 -16.44 15.17 -7.40
CA ILE A 221 -15.54 16.21 -6.90
C ILE A 221 -15.86 17.54 -7.60
N PRO A 222 -15.98 18.66 -6.86
CA PRO A 222 -16.14 19.97 -7.48
C PRO A 222 -14.94 20.35 -8.35
N GLY A 223 -15.20 20.68 -9.62
CA GLY A 223 -14.19 21.05 -10.60
C GLY A 223 -13.96 19.98 -11.67
N ALA A 224 -13.43 20.41 -12.81
CA ALA A 224 -13.18 19.53 -13.95
C ALA A 224 -11.84 18.78 -13.84
N THR A 225 -10.86 19.36 -13.16
CA THR A 225 -9.48 18.87 -13.12
C THR A 225 -9.04 18.63 -11.68
N PRO A 226 -9.05 17.37 -11.18
CA PRO A 226 -8.57 17.06 -9.84
C PRO A 226 -7.07 17.37 -9.71
N ALA A 227 -6.68 17.93 -8.57
CA ALA A 227 -5.28 18.17 -8.22
C ALA A 227 -4.55 16.85 -7.90
N PHE A 228 -3.22 16.87 -7.97
CA PHE A 228 -2.40 15.72 -7.58
C PHE A 228 -2.63 15.38 -6.10
N ILE A 229 -3.08 14.17 -5.78
CA ILE A 229 -3.26 13.74 -4.39
C ILE A 229 -1.91 13.35 -3.80
N GLY A 230 -1.41 14.12 -2.82
CA GLY A 230 -0.26 13.75 -1.99
C GLY A 230 1.12 13.82 -2.65
N ALA A 231 1.36 14.74 -3.59
CA ALA A 231 2.68 14.86 -4.22
C ALA A 231 3.80 15.13 -3.19
N GLU A 232 3.45 15.73 -2.06
CA GLU A 232 4.36 16.08 -0.96
C GLU A 232 4.27 15.09 0.22
N TRP A 233 3.66 13.92 0.03
CA TRP A 233 3.40 12.98 1.14
C TRP A 233 4.67 12.38 1.75
N GLY A 234 5.83 12.58 1.13
CA GLY A 234 7.14 12.30 1.74
C GLY A 234 7.39 13.10 3.02
N ASN A 235 6.70 14.23 3.23
CA ASN A 235 6.80 15.01 4.46
C ASN A 235 6.02 14.41 5.64
N VAL A 236 5.19 13.39 5.40
CA VAL A 236 4.38 12.79 6.46
C VAL A 236 5.23 11.88 7.35
N PHE A 237 5.11 12.05 8.66
CA PHE A 237 5.79 11.20 9.63
C PHE A 237 5.45 9.72 9.44
N SER A 238 6.48 8.90 9.24
CA SER A 238 6.39 7.47 8.96
C SER A 238 6.23 6.60 10.21
N PHE A 239 5.95 5.31 10.05
CA PHE A 239 5.98 4.34 11.15
C PHE A 239 7.38 3.76 11.34
N ALA A 240 7.93 3.09 10.31
CA ALA A 240 9.20 2.37 10.41
C ALA A 240 10.32 2.89 9.49
N LEU A 241 10.04 3.88 8.63
CA LEU A 241 11.07 4.48 7.76
C LEU A 241 12.07 5.29 8.57
N LYS A 242 13.34 5.21 8.19
CA LYS A 242 14.43 5.95 8.84
C LYS A 242 14.87 7.13 7.98
N ASP A 243 15.47 8.15 8.60
CA ASP A 243 16.07 9.28 7.86
C ASP A 243 17.09 8.81 6.82
N THR A 244 17.83 7.74 7.11
CA THR A 244 18.80 7.11 6.20
C THR A 244 18.17 6.48 4.96
N ASP A 245 16.86 6.22 4.98
CA ASP A 245 16.09 5.75 3.82
C ASP A 245 15.65 6.91 2.91
N SER A 246 15.94 8.16 3.27
CA SER A 246 15.44 9.35 2.58
C SER A 246 16.55 10.28 2.05
N LYS A 247 16.18 11.13 1.09
CA LYS A 247 16.94 12.32 0.69
C LYS A 247 16.00 13.51 0.52
N VAL A 248 16.48 14.69 0.89
CA VAL A 248 15.76 15.96 0.66
C VAL A 248 15.88 16.37 -0.81
N PHE A 249 14.80 16.88 -1.39
CA PHE A 249 14.82 17.52 -2.71
C PHE A 249 13.91 18.75 -2.75
N ASP A 250 14.21 19.66 -3.68
CA ASP A 250 13.40 20.86 -3.94
C ASP A 250 12.26 20.51 -4.90
N MET A 251 11.04 20.87 -4.50
CA MET A 251 9.83 20.82 -5.31
C MET A 251 9.29 22.24 -5.42
N ASN A 252 9.62 22.92 -6.51
CA ASN A 252 9.17 24.29 -6.81
C ASN A 252 9.44 25.31 -5.69
N GLY A 253 10.61 25.22 -5.04
CA GLY A 253 11.01 26.12 -3.95
C GLY A 253 10.55 25.68 -2.55
N GLY A 254 9.85 24.55 -2.41
CA GLY A 254 9.60 23.88 -1.14
C GLY A 254 10.48 22.62 -0.98
N GLU A 255 10.88 22.29 0.24
CA GLU A 255 11.64 21.06 0.51
C GLU A 255 10.67 19.89 0.80
N THR A 256 10.96 18.73 0.22
CA THR A 256 10.27 17.46 0.51
C THR A 256 11.27 16.30 0.54
N LEU A 257 10.84 15.17 1.11
CA LEU A 257 11.65 13.95 1.19
C LEU A 257 11.30 12.99 0.07
N LEU A 258 12.31 12.33 -0.48
CA LEU A 258 12.19 11.12 -1.30
C LEU A 258 12.68 9.93 -0.48
N PHE A 259 11.76 9.04 -0.11
CA PHE A 259 12.05 7.80 0.60
C PHE A 259 12.22 6.62 -0.36
N ASN A 260 13.14 5.72 -0.01
CA ASN A 260 13.32 4.44 -0.69
C ASN A 260 13.44 4.56 -2.21
N ASP A 261 14.29 5.49 -2.68
CA ASP A 261 14.54 5.71 -4.11
C ASP A 261 14.81 4.37 -4.83
N THR A 262 13.88 3.98 -5.71
CA THR A 262 13.91 2.72 -6.48
C THR A 262 14.66 2.86 -7.80
N GLY A 263 15.31 4.00 -8.02
CA GLY A 263 15.97 4.36 -9.27
C GLY A 263 15.01 5.02 -10.24
N LYS A 264 15.57 5.76 -11.20
CA LYS A 264 14.78 6.48 -12.21
C LYS A 264 14.03 5.52 -13.15
N PRO A 265 12.78 5.84 -13.55
CA PRO A 265 12.14 5.15 -14.65
C PRO A 265 12.86 5.48 -15.98
N ALA A 266 12.62 4.66 -17.00
CA ALA A 266 13.14 4.93 -18.34
C ALA A 266 12.37 6.09 -18.98
N ASN A 267 13.06 7.05 -19.58
CA ASN A 267 12.44 8.20 -20.22
C ASN A 267 12.42 8.07 -21.75
N LEU A 268 11.45 8.72 -22.38
CA LEU A 268 11.46 9.02 -23.80
C LEU A 268 12.43 10.17 -24.06
N GLY A 269 13.47 9.92 -24.85
CA GLY A 269 14.49 10.91 -25.20
C GLY A 269 15.67 10.33 -25.98
N GLU A 270 16.83 10.98 -25.88
CA GLU A 270 18.01 10.66 -26.69
C GLU A 270 18.68 9.31 -26.33
N ASP A 271 18.47 8.79 -25.12
CA ASP A 271 18.99 7.47 -24.74
C ASP A 271 18.16 6.38 -25.40
N SER A 272 18.77 5.67 -26.36
CA SER A 272 18.09 4.63 -27.13
C SER A 272 17.60 3.44 -26.31
N ALA A 273 18.29 3.10 -25.20
CA ALA A 273 17.91 1.98 -24.34
C ALA A 273 16.73 2.37 -23.46
N GLU A 274 16.77 3.57 -22.85
CA GLU A 274 15.63 4.10 -22.08
C GLU A 274 14.40 4.30 -22.97
N THR A 275 14.59 4.89 -24.16
CA THR A 275 13.49 5.07 -25.12
C THR A 275 12.89 3.73 -25.58
N ALA A 276 13.71 2.71 -25.80
CA ALA A 276 13.20 1.37 -26.13
C ALA A 276 12.37 0.78 -24.98
N GLN A 277 12.84 0.93 -23.74
CA GLN A 277 12.12 0.48 -22.55
C GLN A 277 10.82 1.23 -22.31
N TYR A 278 10.84 2.56 -22.46
CA TYR A 278 9.65 3.40 -22.38
C TYR A 278 8.59 2.94 -23.37
N LYS A 279 8.96 2.83 -24.65
CA LYS A 279 8.05 2.41 -25.72
C LYS A 279 7.48 1.03 -25.47
N TRP A 280 8.33 0.04 -25.17
CA TRP A 280 7.88 -1.33 -24.91
C TRP A 280 6.88 -1.37 -23.74
N SER A 281 7.21 -0.71 -22.62
CA SER A 281 6.40 -0.75 -21.41
C SER A 281 5.00 -0.15 -21.61
N PHE A 282 4.89 1.00 -22.28
CA PHE A 282 3.59 1.63 -22.55
C PHE A 282 2.81 0.95 -23.67
N GLN A 283 3.47 0.43 -24.71
CA GLN A 283 2.79 -0.31 -25.77
C GLN A 283 2.17 -1.60 -25.26
N LEU A 284 2.84 -2.30 -24.33
CA LEU A 284 2.30 -3.52 -23.70
C LEU A 284 0.91 -3.26 -23.12
N VAL A 285 0.69 -2.10 -22.48
CA VAL A 285 -0.62 -1.69 -21.94
C VAL A 285 -1.69 -1.65 -23.02
N SER A 286 -1.41 -1.02 -24.18
CA SER A 286 -2.35 -1.01 -25.30
C SER A 286 -2.58 -2.39 -25.91
N ILE A 287 -1.55 -3.23 -25.97
CA ILE A 287 -1.61 -4.59 -26.52
C ILE A 287 -2.47 -5.48 -25.62
N TRP A 288 -2.30 -5.42 -24.30
CA TRP A 288 -3.11 -6.17 -23.35
C TRP A 288 -4.57 -5.71 -23.32
N SER A 289 -4.86 -4.45 -23.67
CA SER A 289 -6.23 -4.00 -23.90
C SER A 289 -6.95 -4.80 -25.01
N ALA A 290 -6.22 -5.40 -25.96
CA ALA A 290 -6.79 -6.27 -26.98
C ALA A 290 -7.30 -7.62 -26.45
N GLN A 291 -6.98 -7.97 -25.20
CA GLN A 291 -7.33 -9.25 -24.55
C GLN A 291 -8.63 -9.15 -23.74
N LEU A 292 -9.27 -7.97 -23.69
CA LEU A 292 -10.46 -7.71 -22.88
C LEU A 292 -11.76 -8.23 -23.52
N ASP A 293 -11.71 -8.79 -24.72
CA ASP A 293 -12.88 -9.36 -25.40
C ASP A 293 -13.14 -10.79 -24.91
N PRO A 294 -14.28 -11.06 -24.23
CA PRO A 294 -14.61 -12.41 -23.76
C PRO A 294 -14.92 -13.38 -24.92
N TYR A 295 -15.05 -12.89 -26.16
CA TYR A 295 -15.42 -13.69 -27.34
C TYR A 295 -14.26 -13.89 -28.32
N ASP A 296 -13.02 -13.58 -27.92
CA ASP A 296 -11.86 -13.76 -28.79
C ASP A 296 -11.42 -15.23 -29.00
N GLY A 297 -12.08 -16.16 -28.31
CA GLY A 297 -11.89 -17.60 -28.43
C GLY A 297 -10.77 -18.17 -27.56
N VAL A 298 -10.12 -17.36 -26.71
CA VAL A 298 -9.06 -17.81 -25.80
C VAL A 298 -9.63 -18.02 -24.40
N ASN A 299 -9.38 -19.19 -23.83
CA ASN A 299 -9.70 -19.51 -22.45
C ASN A 299 -8.43 -19.79 -21.65
N TRP A 300 -8.42 -19.43 -20.37
CA TRP A 300 -7.35 -19.74 -19.42
C TRP A 300 -7.87 -20.64 -18.30
N ASP A 301 -7.01 -21.52 -17.81
CA ASP A 301 -7.18 -22.07 -16.47
C ASP A 301 -6.72 -21.01 -15.47
N ILE A 302 -7.67 -20.45 -14.71
CA ILE A 302 -7.40 -19.41 -13.71
C ILE A 302 -7.31 -19.98 -12.27
N SER A 303 -7.20 -21.30 -12.14
CA SER A 303 -7.04 -21.94 -10.83
C SER A 303 -5.66 -21.66 -10.22
N PRO A 304 -5.51 -21.78 -8.90
CA PRO A 304 -4.20 -21.71 -8.26
C PRO A 304 -3.26 -22.84 -8.72
N GLY A 305 -3.78 -23.87 -9.40
CA GLY A 305 -2.98 -24.94 -10.01
C GLY A 305 -2.19 -24.50 -11.25
N SER A 306 -2.57 -23.38 -11.87
CA SER A 306 -2.05 -22.93 -13.17
C SER A 306 -1.56 -21.48 -13.18
N ILE A 307 -1.91 -20.67 -12.17
CA ILE A 307 -1.48 -19.27 -12.03
C ILE A 307 -0.92 -19.03 -10.62
N GLY A 308 0.17 -18.26 -10.54
CA GLY A 308 0.79 -17.83 -9.28
C GLY A 308 2.12 -18.52 -9.02
N ASN A 309 2.55 -18.58 -7.76
CA ASN A 309 3.82 -19.20 -7.35
C ASN A 309 5.07 -18.53 -7.92
N ILE A 310 5.06 -17.19 -8.03
CA ILE A 310 6.22 -16.41 -8.51
C ILE A 310 7.32 -16.40 -7.43
N VAL A 311 8.49 -16.93 -7.78
CA VAL A 311 9.63 -17.04 -6.86
C VAL A 311 10.41 -15.73 -6.78
N ASP A 312 10.80 -15.20 -7.94
CA ASP A 312 11.69 -14.04 -8.07
C ASP A 312 11.12 -13.01 -9.03
N TYR A 313 11.48 -11.74 -8.81
CA TYR A 313 11.13 -10.65 -9.70
C TYR A 313 12.36 -10.15 -10.47
N PRO A 314 12.17 -9.63 -11.69
CA PRO A 314 13.27 -9.15 -12.51
C PRO A 314 13.86 -7.82 -12.01
N ASP A 315 15.16 -7.62 -12.24
CA ASP A 315 15.90 -6.42 -11.80
C ASP A 315 16.26 -5.46 -12.94
N SER A 316 16.14 -5.89 -14.20
CA SER A 316 16.51 -5.08 -15.38
C SER A 316 15.47 -5.13 -16.49
N PHE A 317 15.60 -4.22 -17.47
CA PHE A 317 14.67 -4.15 -18.60
C PHE A 317 14.63 -5.44 -19.44
N ASN A 318 15.78 -6.03 -19.73
CA ASN A 318 15.83 -7.26 -20.52
C ASN A 318 15.07 -8.38 -19.81
N ASP A 319 15.18 -8.43 -18.48
CA ASP A 319 14.49 -9.40 -17.66
C ASP A 319 12.97 -9.12 -17.61
N TYR A 320 12.51 -7.87 -17.83
CA TYR A 320 11.07 -7.57 -17.91
C TYR A 320 10.46 -8.16 -19.19
N ILE A 321 11.21 -8.14 -20.29
CA ILE A 321 10.81 -8.77 -21.56
C ILE A 321 10.76 -10.29 -21.40
N GLU A 322 11.64 -10.86 -20.58
CA GLU A 322 11.65 -12.28 -20.23
C GLU A 322 10.66 -12.63 -19.11
N PHE A 323 9.99 -11.63 -18.51
CA PHE A 323 9.01 -11.84 -17.45
C PHE A 323 7.57 -11.73 -17.95
N TYR A 324 7.21 -10.67 -18.67
CA TYR A 324 5.83 -10.43 -19.12
C TYR A 324 5.56 -11.04 -20.50
N ASP A 325 4.47 -11.79 -20.63
CA ASP A 325 4.02 -12.26 -21.94
C ASP A 325 3.26 -11.15 -22.68
N LEU A 326 3.94 -10.54 -23.65
CA LEU A 326 3.40 -9.45 -24.46
C LEU A 326 2.11 -9.83 -25.21
N GLU A 327 2.03 -11.05 -25.75
CA GLU A 327 0.95 -11.43 -26.68
C GLU A 327 -0.16 -12.21 -25.95
N ASN A 328 0.21 -13.08 -25.02
CA ASN A 328 -0.75 -13.91 -24.29
C ASN A 328 -1.18 -13.29 -22.96
N GLY A 329 -0.51 -12.26 -22.44
CA GLY A 329 -0.87 -11.64 -21.17
C GLY A 329 -0.33 -12.40 -19.95
N GLY A 330 -0.23 -11.71 -18.81
CA GLY A 330 0.39 -12.25 -17.61
C GLY A 330 1.91 -12.42 -17.74
N GLU A 331 2.45 -13.36 -16.98
CA GLU A 331 3.85 -13.77 -17.02
C GLU A 331 4.13 -14.84 -18.09
N LEU A 332 5.39 -14.95 -18.53
CA LEU A 332 5.82 -15.98 -19.47
C LEU A 332 5.75 -17.40 -18.86
N PRO A 333 5.52 -18.46 -19.67
CA PRO A 333 5.51 -19.84 -19.18
C PRO A 333 6.79 -20.21 -18.43
N GLY A 334 6.67 -20.86 -17.27
CA GLY A 334 7.79 -21.19 -16.39
C GLY A 334 8.02 -20.21 -15.23
N ILE A 335 7.31 -19.07 -15.20
CA ILE A 335 7.48 -18.04 -14.16
C ILE A 335 6.40 -18.14 -13.09
N ALA A 336 5.14 -18.29 -13.51
CA ALA A 336 3.97 -18.26 -12.65
C ALA A 336 3.09 -19.51 -12.86
N ASP A 337 3.71 -20.70 -12.89
CA ASP A 337 3.05 -21.98 -13.23
C ASP A 337 2.10 -22.51 -12.14
N GLY A 338 1.85 -21.75 -11.08
CA GLY A 338 0.92 -22.09 -10.01
C GLY A 338 1.43 -23.15 -9.03
N HIS A 339 0.52 -23.60 -8.17
CA HIS A 339 0.70 -24.56 -7.09
C HIS A 339 -0.03 -25.87 -7.43
N PRO A 340 0.64 -26.98 -7.78
CA PRO A 340 -0.04 -28.19 -8.24
C PRO A 340 -0.89 -28.90 -7.16
N ILE A 341 -0.65 -28.61 -5.87
CA ILE A 341 -1.28 -29.27 -4.72
C ILE A 341 -1.62 -28.22 -3.66
N ASN A 342 -2.84 -28.26 -3.12
CA ASN A 342 -3.21 -27.52 -1.92
C ASN A 342 -2.57 -28.20 -0.68
N PRO A 343 -1.73 -27.50 0.11
CA PRO A 343 -1.00 -28.09 1.23
C PRO A 343 -1.89 -28.45 2.44
N ARG A 344 -3.11 -27.94 2.51
CA ARG A 344 -4.08 -28.22 3.58
C ARG A 344 -4.95 -29.43 3.29
N THR A 345 -5.32 -29.64 2.02
CA THR A 345 -6.15 -30.79 1.61
C THR A 345 -5.34 -31.95 1.04
N ASN A 346 -4.10 -31.71 0.61
CA ASN A 346 -3.23 -32.65 -0.10
C ASN A 346 -3.86 -33.19 -1.40
N THR A 347 -4.65 -32.35 -2.08
CA THR A 347 -5.26 -32.60 -3.39
C THR A 347 -4.86 -31.52 -4.38
N SER A 348 -4.92 -31.81 -5.68
CA SER A 348 -4.75 -30.77 -6.70
C SER A 348 -5.87 -29.74 -6.64
N TYR A 349 -5.55 -28.49 -7.00
CA TYR A 349 -6.59 -27.47 -7.23
C TYR A 349 -7.43 -27.88 -8.44
N GLU A 350 -8.72 -27.57 -8.38
CA GLU A 350 -9.64 -27.82 -9.49
C GLU A 350 -9.39 -26.82 -10.61
N GLU A 351 -9.24 -27.31 -11.85
CA GLU A 351 -9.09 -26.46 -13.04
C GLU A 351 -10.31 -25.53 -13.21
N GLN A 352 -10.05 -24.28 -13.59
CA GLN A 352 -11.06 -23.25 -13.81
C GLN A 352 -10.91 -22.61 -15.18
N ILE A 353 -11.50 -23.24 -16.19
CA ILE A 353 -11.43 -22.75 -17.57
C ILE A 353 -12.43 -21.62 -17.80
N VAL A 354 -11.95 -20.39 -18.00
CA VAL A 354 -12.78 -19.20 -18.27
C VAL A 354 -12.28 -18.41 -19.49
N PRO A 355 -13.14 -17.65 -20.18
CA PRO A 355 -12.69 -16.73 -21.23
C PRO A 355 -11.70 -15.71 -20.67
N ARG A 356 -10.56 -15.49 -21.35
CA ARG A 356 -9.53 -14.59 -20.83
C ARG A 356 -10.02 -13.14 -20.66
N GLY A 357 -10.91 -12.69 -21.55
CA GLY A 357 -11.49 -11.35 -21.47
C GLY A 357 -12.43 -11.18 -20.27
N ASP A 358 -13.09 -12.25 -19.80
CA ASP A 358 -13.84 -12.21 -18.55
C ASP A 358 -12.90 -12.13 -17.35
N TYR A 359 -11.86 -12.97 -17.30
CA TYR A 359 -10.87 -12.92 -16.23
C TYR A 359 -10.17 -11.55 -16.14
N ALA A 360 -9.64 -11.03 -17.25
CA ALA A 360 -8.91 -9.77 -17.27
C ALA A 360 -9.77 -8.58 -16.83
N ARG A 361 -11.04 -8.50 -17.28
CA ARG A 361 -11.97 -7.44 -16.88
C ARG A 361 -12.40 -7.57 -15.41
N VAL A 362 -12.70 -8.78 -14.95
CA VAL A 362 -13.03 -9.05 -13.54
C VAL A 362 -11.86 -8.69 -12.64
N LEU A 363 -10.64 -9.09 -13.02
CA LEU A 363 -9.44 -8.80 -12.26
C LEU A 363 -9.17 -7.29 -12.21
N ALA A 364 -9.33 -6.59 -13.34
CA ALA A 364 -9.18 -5.14 -13.42
C ALA A 364 -10.17 -4.41 -12.50
N GLU A 365 -11.43 -4.83 -12.41
CA GLU A 365 -12.44 -4.18 -11.57
C GLU A 365 -12.34 -4.57 -10.09
N PHE A 366 -12.04 -5.84 -9.78
CA PHE A 366 -11.89 -6.32 -8.40
C PHE A 366 -10.79 -5.57 -7.65
N TRP A 367 -9.62 -5.41 -8.28
CA TRP A 367 -8.48 -4.69 -7.71
C TRP A 367 -8.48 -3.20 -8.06
N ALA A 368 -9.50 -2.70 -8.79
CA ALA A 368 -9.71 -1.27 -8.94
C ALA A 368 -10.38 -0.63 -7.75
N ASP A 369 -10.79 -1.41 -6.73
CA ASP A 369 -11.35 -0.88 -5.49
C ASP A 369 -12.40 0.19 -5.81
N GLY A 370 -13.50 -0.21 -6.46
CA GLY A 370 -14.53 0.71 -6.96
C GLY A 370 -15.30 1.49 -5.88
N PRO A 371 -16.44 2.10 -6.22
CA PRO A 371 -17.17 3.03 -5.35
C PRO A 371 -17.55 2.51 -3.95
N ASP A 372 -17.72 1.19 -3.82
CA ASP A 372 -18.09 0.54 -2.57
C ASP A 372 -16.88 -0.02 -1.81
N SER A 373 -15.65 0.40 -2.15
CA SER A 373 -14.39 -0.14 -1.60
C SER A 373 -13.72 0.77 -0.57
N GLU A 374 -12.74 0.21 0.14
CA GLU A 374 -11.97 0.86 1.18
C GLU A 374 -10.62 1.42 0.68
N THR A 375 -10.45 1.63 -0.64
CA THR A 375 -9.17 1.90 -1.33
C THR A 375 -8.12 0.80 -1.11
N PRO A 376 -6.98 0.78 -1.84
CA PRO A 376 -6.02 -0.33 -1.75
C PRO A 376 -5.53 -0.70 -0.34
N PRO A 377 -5.17 0.26 0.54
CA PRO A 377 -4.75 -0.12 1.90
C PRO A 377 -5.89 -0.75 2.71
N GLY A 378 -7.14 -0.31 2.54
CA GLY A 378 -8.29 -0.86 3.26
C GLY A 378 -8.75 -2.22 2.74
N HIS A 379 -8.64 -2.49 1.43
CA HIS A 379 -8.93 -3.81 0.86
C HIS A 379 -8.12 -4.90 1.57
N TRP A 380 -6.83 -4.66 1.84
CA TRP A 380 -6.00 -5.62 2.57
C TRP A 380 -6.39 -5.81 4.04
N PHE A 381 -7.05 -4.84 4.67
CA PHE A 381 -7.69 -5.03 5.97
C PHE A 381 -8.96 -5.88 5.86
N THR A 382 -9.75 -5.76 4.79
CA THR A 382 -10.88 -6.66 4.51
C THR A 382 -10.41 -8.11 4.30
N ILE A 383 -9.29 -8.30 3.60
CA ILE A 383 -8.64 -9.60 3.45
C ILE A 383 -8.15 -10.13 4.81
N LEU A 384 -7.44 -9.30 5.60
CA LEU A 384 -7.01 -9.66 6.95
C LEU A 384 -8.18 -10.05 7.85
N ASN A 385 -9.29 -9.33 7.78
CA ASN A 385 -10.51 -9.66 8.52
C ASN A 385 -11.06 -11.03 8.14
N SER A 386 -11.05 -11.35 6.84
CA SER A 386 -11.47 -12.67 6.34
C SER A 386 -10.55 -13.79 6.83
N VAL A 387 -9.24 -13.53 6.90
CA VAL A 387 -8.25 -14.45 7.50
C VAL A 387 -8.49 -14.62 9.00
N ASN A 388 -8.70 -13.53 9.75
CA ASN A 388 -8.96 -13.52 11.18
C ASN A 388 -10.24 -14.27 11.57
N ASP A 389 -11.26 -14.19 10.71
CA ASP A 389 -12.56 -14.84 10.88
C ASP A 389 -12.53 -16.33 10.44
N HIS A 390 -11.45 -16.80 9.79
CA HIS A 390 -11.36 -18.18 9.30
C HIS A 390 -11.16 -19.20 10.44
N PRO A 391 -11.92 -20.30 10.50
CA PRO A 391 -11.86 -21.27 11.60
C PRO A 391 -10.53 -22.01 11.73
N ASP A 392 -9.79 -22.17 10.63
CA ASP A 392 -8.48 -22.83 10.63
C ASP A 392 -7.31 -21.91 11.00
N LEU A 393 -7.57 -20.62 11.27
CA LEU A 393 -6.51 -19.72 11.71
C LEU A 393 -6.06 -20.08 13.13
N VAL A 394 -4.76 -20.24 13.30
CA VAL A 394 -4.11 -20.37 14.61
C VAL A 394 -3.54 -19.01 15.01
N ARG A 395 -4.03 -18.41 16.10
CA ARG A 395 -3.67 -17.05 16.54
C ARG A 395 -2.33 -17.01 17.27
N LYS A 396 -1.25 -17.35 16.58
CA LYS A 396 0.12 -17.32 17.10
C LYS A 396 0.99 -16.42 16.25
N PHE A 397 1.50 -15.35 16.84
CA PHE A 397 2.37 -14.41 16.14
C PHE A 397 3.65 -15.12 15.67
N GLU A 398 3.92 -15.08 14.37
CA GLU A 398 4.99 -15.85 13.73
C GLU A 398 4.89 -17.37 13.99
N GLY A 399 3.67 -17.89 14.20
CA GLY A 399 3.42 -19.32 14.43
C GLY A 399 4.02 -19.86 15.74
N SER A 400 4.53 -18.98 16.61
CA SER A 400 5.27 -19.35 17.81
C SER A 400 4.58 -18.83 19.09
N GLY A 401 4.95 -19.38 20.23
CA GLY A 401 4.39 -18.99 21.53
C GLY A 401 3.00 -19.54 21.82
N ASP A 402 2.38 -18.97 22.86
CA ASP A 402 1.02 -19.27 23.27
C ASP A 402 0.02 -18.66 22.30
N GLU A 403 -1.11 -19.33 22.12
CA GLU A 403 -2.20 -18.80 21.30
C GLU A 403 -2.81 -17.57 21.97
N MET A 404 -2.90 -16.48 21.22
CA MET A 404 -3.47 -15.21 21.66
C MET A 404 -4.98 -15.31 21.69
N ASP A 405 -5.59 -14.57 22.63
CA ASP A 405 -7.02 -14.31 22.52
C ASP A 405 -7.32 -13.46 21.27
N GLN A 406 -8.59 -13.45 20.88
CA GLN A 406 -9.01 -12.80 19.64
C GLN A 406 -8.76 -11.28 19.66
N LEU A 407 -8.91 -10.61 20.81
CA LEU A 407 -8.69 -9.17 20.90
C LEU A 407 -7.21 -8.83 20.73
N GLU A 408 -6.33 -9.54 21.43
CA GLU A 408 -4.87 -9.38 21.30
C GLU A 408 -4.41 -9.64 19.86
N TRP A 409 -4.92 -10.68 19.20
CA TRP A 409 -4.61 -10.99 17.80
C TRP A 409 -5.05 -9.88 16.85
N ASP A 410 -6.32 -9.47 16.92
CA ASP A 410 -6.88 -8.45 16.03
C ASP A 410 -6.09 -7.14 16.17
N ILE A 411 -5.81 -6.70 17.40
CA ILE A 411 -5.05 -5.47 17.67
C ILE A 411 -3.63 -5.53 17.12
N LYS A 412 -2.88 -6.62 17.38
CA LYS A 412 -1.50 -6.77 16.88
C LYS A 412 -1.47 -6.88 15.36
N SER A 413 -2.45 -7.56 14.76
CA SER A 413 -2.57 -7.68 13.30
C SER A 413 -2.84 -6.33 12.63
N TYR A 414 -3.79 -5.54 13.16
CA TYR A 414 -4.12 -4.22 12.65
C TYR A 414 -3.00 -3.21 12.85
N PHE A 415 -2.32 -3.21 14.00
CA PHE A 415 -1.17 -2.35 14.24
C PHE A 415 -0.05 -2.61 13.23
N THR A 416 0.25 -3.89 12.99
CA THR A 416 1.31 -4.31 12.06
C THR A 416 0.96 -3.96 10.62
N LEU A 417 -0.25 -4.32 10.16
CA LEU A 417 -0.70 -4.04 8.79
C LEU A 417 -0.87 -2.54 8.56
N GLY A 418 -1.47 -1.83 9.51
CA GLY A 418 -1.66 -0.38 9.45
C GLY A 418 -0.34 0.37 9.30
N GLY A 419 0.66 0.03 10.13
CA GLY A 419 2.00 0.60 10.02
C GLY A 419 2.65 0.34 8.65
N ALA A 420 2.52 -0.88 8.12
CA ALA A 420 3.03 -1.20 6.78
C ALA A 420 2.31 -0.41 5.67
N MET A 421 0.97 -0.31 5.71
CA MET A 421 0.23 0.49 4.74
C MET A 421 0.64 1.96 4.81
N HIS A 422 0.83 2.51 6.00
CA HIS A 422 1.28 3.88 6.18
C HIS A 422 2.68 4.14 5.61
N ASP A 423 3.65 3.26 5.89
CA ASP A 423 5.01 3.38 5.33
C ASP A 423 5.03 3.25 3.80
N VAL A 424 4.14 2.43 3.23
CA VAL A 424 3.92 2.36 1.78
C VAL A 424 3.40 3.68 1.24
N ALA A 425 2.40 4.29 1.88
CA ALA A 425 1.87 5.58 1.44
C ALA A 425 2.96 6.65 1.43
N VAL A 426 3.75 6.78 2.51
CA VAL A 426 4.87 7.74 2.59
C VAL A 426 5.91 7.48 1.50
N SER A 427 6.38 6.24 1.36
CA SER A 427 7.43 5.91 0.39
C SER A 427 6.97 6.08 -1.06
N VAL A 428 5.84 5.48 -1.44
CA VAL A 428 5.37 5.48 -2.82
C VAL A 428 4.98 6.89 -3.27
N TRP A 429 4.28 7.67 -2.43
CA TRP A 429 3.91 9.02 -2.85
C TRP A 429 5.10 9.99 -2.86
N SER A 430 6.13 9.76 -2.04
CA SER A 430 7.39 10.49 -2.20
C SER A 430 8.06 10.22 -3.56
N ILE A 431 8.05 8.95 -4.02
CA ILE A 431 8.56 8.56 -5.35
C ILE A 431 7.71 9.17 -6.46
N LYS A 432 6.38 9.12 -6.33
CA LYS A 432 5.44 9.69 -7.31
C LYS A 432 5.59 11.20 -7.44
N GLY A 433 5.74 11.91 -6.32
CA GLY A 433 5.98 13.35 -6.33
C GLY A 433 7.36 13.72 -6.88
N TYR A 434 8.39 12.92 -6.59
CA TYR A 434 9.75 13.17 -7.07
C TYR A 434 9.91 12.96 -8.58
N TYR A 435 9.45 11.83 -9.10
CA TYR A 435 9.60 11.48 -10.51
C TYR A 435 8.50 12.07 -11.39
N ASP A 436 7.35 12.43 -10.80
CA ASP A 436 6.18 12.97 -11.48
C ASP A 436 5.84 12.23 -12.78
N TYR A 437 6.01 10.91 -12.80
CA TYR A 437 6.10 10.16 -14.05
C TYR A 437 4.74 9.99 -14.76
N VAL A 438 4.79 10.05 -16.09
CA VAL A 438 3.64 9.97 -17.01
C VAL A 438 2.80 8.69 -16.87
N ARG A 439 1.50 8.79 -17.21
CA ARG A 439 0.54 7.66 -17.26
C ARG A 439 0.38 7.09 -18.68
N PRO A 440 -0.06 5.82 -18.84
CA PRO A 440 -0.23 5.21 -20.16
C PRO A 440 -1.08 6.01 -21.16
N ILE A 441 -2.19 6.61 -20.72
CA ILE A 441 -3.07 7.37 -21.61
C ILE A 441 -2.33 8.52 -22.31
N THR A 442 -1.53 9.29 -21.58
CA THR A 442 -0.73 10.39 -22.14
C THR A 442 0.42 9.85 -22.97
N ALA A 443 1.17 8.87 -22.46
CA ALA A 443 2.33 8.31 -23.15
C ALA A 443 1.96 7.71 -24.52
N ILE A 444 0.90 6.91 -24.58
CA ILE A 444 0.44 6.23 -25.79
C ILE A 444 -0.09 7.25 -26.81
N ARG A 445 -0.94 8.19 -26.37
CA ARG A 445 -1.48 9.24 -27.26
C ARG A 445 -0.38 10.16 -27.78
N TYR A 446 0.58 10.54 -26.94
CA TYR A 446 1.74 11.34 -27.33
C TYR A 446 2.60 10.64 -28.39
N MET A 447 3.02 9.40 -28.13
CA MET A 447 3.82 8.62 -29.10
C MET A 447 3.06 8.41 -30.41
N ALA A 448 1.74 8.17 -30.36
CA ALA A 448 0.92 8.01 -31.55
C ALA A 448 0.76 9.30 -32.36
N ALA A 449 0.64 10.45 -31.71
CA ALA A 449 0.52 11.76 -32.36
C ALA A 449 1.80 12.16 -33.09
N LEU A 450 2.97 11.68 -32.63
CA LEU A 450 4.25 11.86 -33.34
C LEU A 450 4.34 11.00 -34.62
N GLY A 451 3.60 9.89 -34.69
CA GLY A 451 3.65 8.94 -35.81
C GLY A 451 4.39 7.64 -35.45
N GLN A 452 4.87 6.92 -36.47
CA GLN A 452 5.50 5.60 -36.29
C GLN A 452 7.02 5.70 -36.18
N SER A 453 7.68 4.73 -35.54
CA SER A 453 9.15 4.72 -35.36
C SER A 453 9.87 3.48 -35.92
N ASN A 454 9.26 2.73 -36.83
CA ASN A 454 9.83 1.52 -37.43
C ASN A 454 10.55 1.81 -38.75
N ASP A 455 9.98 2.67 -39.59
CA ASP A 455 10.43 2.89 -40.96
C ASP A 455 10.83 4.36 -41.18
N PRO A 456 12.14 4.70 -41.18
CA PRO A 456 12.61 6.06 -41.35
C PRO A 456 12.32 6.68 -42.72
N ASP A 457 11.91 5.88 -43.72
CA ASP A 457 11.64 6.36 -45.08
C ASP A 457 10.18 6.84 -45.25
N LYS A 458 9.30 6.62 -44.26
CA LYS A 458 7.90 7.08 -44.31
C LYS A 458 7.74 8.51 -43.80
N VAL A 459 6.75 9.22 -44.35
CA VAL A 459 6.46 10.63 -44.06
C VAL A 459 6.04 10.88 -42.61
N ASN A 460 5.38 9.92 -41.98
CA ASN A 460 4.96 9.97 -40.58
C ASN A 460 5.97 9.30 -39.63
N PHE A 461 7.24 9.18 -40.04
CA PHE A 461 8.29 8.68 -39.16
C PHE A 461 8.66 9.71 -38.09
N HIS A 462 8.79 9.24 -36.86
CA HIS A 462 9.41 10.00 -35.79
C HIS A 462 10.21 9.07 -34.87
N PRO A 463 11.46 9.40 -34.47
CA PRO A 463 12.28 8.53 -33.62
C PRO A 463 11.67 8.30 -32.24
N HIS A 464 10.86 9.24 -31.73
CA HIS A 464 10.08 9.09 -30.49
C HIS A 464 8.61 8.68 -30.73
N GLY A 465 8.24 8.36 -31.97
CA GLY A 465 6.92 7.83 -32.31
C GLY A 465 6.70 6.41 -31.77
N ILE A 466 5.47 5.93 -31.86
CA ILE A 466 5.09 4.58 -31.43
C ILE A 466 5.63 3.53 -32.41
N GLN A 467 6.01 2.36 -31.92
CA GLN A 467 6.40 1.22 -32.74
C GLN A 467 5.15 0.46 -33.19
N LEU A 468 5.05 0.26 -34.50
CA LEU A 468 4.09 -0.62 -35.13
C LEU A 468 4.37 -2.08 -34.74
N LYS A 469 3.29 -2.79 -34.44
CA LYS A 469 3.24 -4.22 -34.14
C LYS A 469 2.05 -4.80 -34.89
N PRO A 470 2.27 -5.51 -36.02
CA PRO A 470 1.18 -6.06 -36.82
C PRO A 470 0.14 -6.82 -35.99
N GLY A 471 -1.13 -6.56 -36.24
CA GLY A 471 -2.25 -7.13 -35.48
C GLY A 471 -2.64 -6.38 -34.20
N TYR A 472 -1.81 -5.43 -33.74
CA TYR A 472 -2.04 -4.67 -32.49
C TYR A 472 -1.89 -3.16 -32.64
N ILE A 473 -0.83 -2.69 -33.30
CA ILE A 473 -0.51 -1.27 -33.51
C ILE A 473 -0.11 -1.09 -34.96
N GLU A 474 -0.91 -0.35 -35.72
CA GLU A 474 -0.77 -0.23 -37.17
C GLU A 474 -1.02 1.20 -37.63
N GLU A 475 -0.62 1.49 -38.86
CA GLU A 475 -1.04 2.71 -39.54
C GLU A 475 -2.45 2.53 -40.13
N VAL A 476 -3.23 3.60 -40.14
CA VAL A 476 -4.51 3.65 -40.84
C VAL A 476 -4.24 3.71 -42.33
N LEU A 477 -4.74 2.71 -43.05
CA LEU A 477 -4.67 2.60 -44.51
C LEU A 477 -5.90 3.24 -45.15
N GLN A 478 -5.79 3.64 -46.42
CA GLN A 478 -6.90 4.20 -47.21
C GLN A 478 -8.13 3.27 -47.27
N SER A 479 -7.90 1.95 -47.21
CA SER A 479 -8.96 0.94 -47.22
C SER A 479 -9.58 0.66 -45.85
N ASP A 480 -9.01 1.20 -44.78
CA ASP A 480 -9.52 0.95 -43.44
C ASP A 480 -10.81 1.73 -43.20
N PRO A 481 -11.79 1.16 -42.48
CA PRO A 481 -12.97 1.89 -42.02
C PRO A 481 -12.62 3.15 -41.21
N LEU A 482 -11.46 3.15 -40.54
CA LEU A 482 -10.95 4.28 -39.76
C LEU A 482 -10.35 5.40 -40.61
N ALA A 483 -10.20 5.25 -41.93
CA ALA A 483 -9.60 6.28 -42.79
C ALA A 483 -10.35 7.63 -42.74
N GLY A 484 -11.64 7.60 -42.38
CA GLY A 484 -12.53 8.76 -42.46
C GLY A 484 -13.09 8.96 -43.87
N ASN A 485 -14.11 9.81 -43.99
CA ASN A 485 -14.85 9.96 -45.26
C ASN A 485 -13.99 10.61 -46.36
N ASN A 486 -12.98 11.39 -45.97
CA ASN A 486 -12.06 12.08 -46.87
C ASN A 486 -10.62 11.54 -46.78
N GLY A 487 -10.40 10.42 -46.06
CA GLY A 487 -9.06 9.92 -45.79
C GLY A 487 -8.29 10.75 -44.75
N GLU A 488 -8.97 11.56 -43.94
CA GLU A 488 -8.39 12.48 -42.96
C GLU A 488 -7.56 11.79 -41.87
N HIS A 489 -7.74 10.48 -41.67
CA HIS A 489 -6.97 9.68 -40.71
C HIS A 489 -5.92 8.79 -41.35
N VAL A 490 -5.78 8.76 -42.69
CA VAL A 490 -4.78 7.93 -43.37
C VAL A 490 -3.37 8.34 -42.93
N GLY A 491 -2.56 7.36 -42.54
CA GLY A 491 -1.21 7.58 -41.99
C GLY A 491 -1.18 7.91 -40.49
N LYS A 492 -2.33 8.10 -39.83
CA LYS A 492 -2.39 8.09 -38.36
C LYS A 492 -2.18 6.68 -37.81
N ILE A 493 -1.95 6.58 -36.50
CA ILE A 493 -1.82 5.31 -35.80
C ILE A 493 -3.19 4.82 -35.31
N LYS A 494 -3.47 3.54 -35.51
CA LYS A 494 -4.58 2.79 -34.90
C LYS A 494 -4.03 1.71 -33.97
N VAL A 495 -4.77 1.45 -32.89
CA VAL A 495 -4.50 0.35 -31.96
C VAL A 495 -5.71 -0.57 -31.89
N LYS A 496 -5.46 -1.87 -31.72
CA LYS A 496 -6.50 -2.86 -31.43
C LYS A 496 -6.63 -2.94 -29.91
N ALA A 497 -7.74 -2.44 -29.37
CA ALA A 497 -7.94 -2.28 -27.93
C ALA A 497 -9.43 -2.32 -27.57
N TRP A 498 -9.75 -2.31 -26.28
CA TRP A 498 -11.10 -2.00 -25.82
C TRP A 498 -11.59 -0.68 -26.44
N ARG A 499 -12.79 -0.70 -27.03
CA ARG A 499 -13.25 0.39 -27.91
C ARG A 499 -13.76 1.62 -27.16
N GLY A 500 -13.92 1.51 -25.85
CA GLY A 500 -14.23 2.63 -24.98
C GLY A 500 -15.70 3.01 -24.92
N HIS A 501 -15.93 4.11 -24.22
CA HIS A 501 -17.21 4.58 -23.71
C HIS A 501 -18.23 4.96 -24.79
N ASP A 502 -17.78 5.34 -25.99
CA ASP A 502 -18.69 5.75 -27.08
C ASP A 502 -19.65 4.64 -27.52
N LEU A 503 -19.34 3.38 -27.17
CA LEU A 503 -20.18 2.22 -27.44
C LEU A 503 -20.99 1.75 -26.22
N ILE A 504 -20.90 2.43 -25.08
CA ILE A 504 -21.56 2.08 -23.82
C ILE A 504 -22.50 3.22 -23.45
N SER A 505 -23.80 3.06 -23.72
CA SER A 505 -24.83 3.98 -23.25
C SER A 505 -25.39 3.59 -21.89
N ASP A 506 -25.54 2.28 -21.65
CA ASP A 506 -25.94 1.69 -20.37
C ASP A 506 -24.96 0.55 -20.01
N PRO A 507 -24.10 0.72 -18.98
CA PRO A 507 -23.12 -0.29 -18.60
C PRO A 507 -23.75 -1.57 -18.06
N THR A 508 -25.07 -1.62 -17.81
CA THR A 508 -25.76 -2.85 -17.40
C THR A 508 -26.20 -3.71 -18.59
N THR A 509 -26.24 -3.15 -19.79
CA THR A 509 -26.70 -3.85 -21.00
C THR A 509 -25.69 -3.89 -22.14
N ASP A 510 -24.79 -2.92 -22.20
CA ASP A 510 -23.91 -2.68 -23.34
C ASP A 510 -22.49 -3.19 -23.06
N GLU A 511 -21.79 -3.58 -24.13
CA GLU A 511 -20.39 -4.03 -24.13
C GLU A 511 -19.68 -3.29 -25.27
N ALA A 512 -18.53 -2.66 -25.02
CA ALA A 512 -17.80 -1.98 -26.10
C ALA A 512 -17.04 -2.97 -27.00
N GLY A 513 -16.62 -4.09 -26.41
CA GLY A 513 -15.77 -5.10 -27.05
C GLY A 513 -14.38 -4.55 -27.42
N VAL A 514 -13.63 -5.35 -28.19
CA VAL A 514 -12.31 -4.98 -28.70
C VAL A 514 -12.36 -4.73 -30.20
N GLY A 515 -11.61 -3.74 -30.67
CA GLY A 515 -11.48 -3.47 -32.09
C GLY A 515 -10.42 -2.42 -32.40
N TRP A 516 -10.25 -2.13 -33.69
CA TRP A 516 -9.39 -1.04 -34.12
C TRP A 516 -10.01 0.31 -33.78
N ILE A 517 -9.25 1.15 -33.09
CA ILE A 517 -9.55 2.56 -32.78
C ILE A 517 -8.35 3.44 -33.13
N LEU A 518 -8.56 4.73 -33.36
CA LEU A 518 -7.46 5.69 -33.46
C LEU A 518 -6.71 5.75 -32.13
N ALA A 519 -5.39 5.69 -32.16
CA ALA A 519 -4.57 5.67 -30.94
C ALA A 519 -4.66 6.98 -30.13
N GLU A 520 -4.88 8.11 -30.81
CA GLU A 520 -5.18 9.41 -30.18
C GLU A 520 -6.49 9.41 -29.37
N ASN A 521 -7.36 8.43 -29.60
CA ASN A 521 -8.63 8.23 -28.90
C ASN A 521 -8.57 7.03 -27.93
N TRP A 522 -7.40 6.45 -27.66
CA TRP A 522 -7.29 5.29 -26.77
C TRP A 522 -7.67 5.62 -25.32
N TRP A 523 -8.39 4.71 -24.66
CA TRP A 523 -8.77 4.78 -23.25
C TRP A 523 -8.30 3.55 -22.49
N PRO A 524 -7.88 3.69 -21.22
CA PRO A 524 -7.76 2.57 -20.32
C PRO A 524 -9.15 1.97 -20.03
N TYR A 525 -9.20 0.67 -19.69
CA TYR A 525 -10.44 0.01 -19.26
C TYR A 525 -10.82 0.48 -17.85
N GLN A 526 -11.53 1.60 -17.79
CA GLN A 526 -11.93 2.33 -16.59
C GLN A 526 -13.27 3.03 -16.83
N ARG A 527 -13.85 3.67 -15.80
CA ARG A 527 -15.05 4.51 -15.95
C ARG A 527 -14.70 5.83 -16.66
N PRO A 528 -15.66 6.46 -17.39
CA PRO A 528 -15.40 7.72 -18.09
C PRO A 528 -15.17 8.89 -17.11
N SER A 529 -15.72 8.78 -15.91
CA SER A 529 -15.58 9.76 -14.83
C SER A 529 -14.33 9.59 -13.97
N PHE A 530 -13.60 8.47 -14.13
CA PHE A 530 -12.38 8.13 -13.39
C PHE A 530 -11.46 7.27 -14.28
N VAL A 531 -10.61 7.93 -15.06
CA VAL A 531 -9.86 7.28 -16.14
C VAL A 531 -8.45 6.89 -15.71
N THR A 532 -7.77 7.78 -15.00
CA THR A 532 -6.58 7.43 -14.22
C THR A 532 -6.65 8.16 -12.89
N PRO A 533 -6.08 7.60 -11.81
CA PRO A 533 -6.03 8.28 -10.53
C PRO A 533 -5.28 9.63 -10.64
N PRO A 534 -5.67 10.65 -9.86
CA PRO A 534 -5.10 12.00 -9.95
C PRO A 534 -3.74 12.09 -9.26
N PHE A 535 -2.76 11.34 -9.76
CA PHE A 535 -1.36 11.32 -9.34
C PHE A 535 -0.50 10.53 -10.35
N ALA A 536 0.80 10.83 -10.37
CA ALA A 536 1.80 10.21 -11.24
C ALA A 536 1.81 8.67 -11.21
N GLY A 537 2.31 8.06 -12.29
CA GLY A 537 2.36 6.60 -12.49
C GLY A 537 3.41 5.92 -11.60
N TYR A 538 4.65 6.35 -11.68
CA TYR A 538 5.78 5.61 -11.12
C TYR A 538 5.98 5.87 -9.61
N ILE A 539 5.98 4.86 -8.74
CA ILE A 539 5.67 3.42 -8.95
C ILE A 539 4.21 3.10 -8.59
N SER A 540 3.72 1.92 -8.94
CA SER A 540 2.35 1.46 -8.66
C SER A 540 2.09 1.32 -7.16
N GLY A 541 1.16 2.14 -6.64
CA GLY A 541 0.74 2.06 -5.24
C GLY A 541 0.07 0.72 -4.93
N HIS A 542 -0.78 0.20 -5.83
CA HIS A 542 -1.48 -1.07 -5.61
C HIS A 542 -0.49 -2.25 -5.52
N SER A 543 0.53 -2.28 -6.40
CA SER A 543 1.57 -3.31 -6.37
C SER A 543 2.34 -3.28 -5.05
N THR A 544 2.68 -2.08 -4.57
CA THR A 544 3.43 -1.92 -3.31
C THR A 544 2.59 -2.21 -2.07
N PHE A 545 1.35 -1.69 -1.97
CA PHE A 545 0.45 -1.99 -0.85
C PHE A 545 0.21 -3.50 -0.75
N SER A 546 -0.07 -4.14 -1.88
CA SER A 546 -0.38 -5.56 -1.91
C SER A 546 0.79 -6.43 -1.53
N SER A 547 1.98 -6.13 -2.05
CA SER A 547 3.19 -6.89 -1.70
C SER A 547 3.60 -6.68 -0.24
N ALA A 548 3.41 -5.48 0.31
CA ALA A 548 3.65 -5.21 1.73
C ALA A 548 2.66 -5.95 2.64
N ALA A 549 1.37 -5.94 2.29
CA ALA A 549 0.34 -6.64 3.04
C ALA A 549 0.56 -8.16 2.99
N ALA A 550 0.83 -8.74 1.81
CA ALA A 550 1.18 -10.15 1.69
C ALA A 550 2.40 -10.51 2.55
N THR A 551 3.43 -9.67 2.58
CA THR A 551 4.60 -9.86 3.45
C THR A 551 4.23 -9.88 4.93
N VAL A 552 3.37 -8.95 5.36
CA VAL A 552 2.88 -8.88 6.74
C VAL A 552 2.07 -10.12 7.09
N LEU A 553 1.08 -10.50 6.27
CA LEU A 553 0.19 -11.63 6.52
C LEU A 553 0.97 -12.96 6.56
N THR A 554 1.90 -13.16 5.64
CA THR A 554 2.78 -14.35 5.63
C THR A 554 3.59 -14.47 6.92
N ARG A 555 4.19 -13.36 7.39
CA ARG A 555 4.97 -13.37 8.64
C ARG A 555 4.09 -13.49 9.87
N LEU A 556 2.95 -12.81 9.88
CA LEU A 556 2.00 -12.80 10.99
C LEU A 556 1.49 -14.20 11.29
N THR A 557 1.07 -14.92 10.24
CA THR A 557 0.51 -16.27 10.33
C THR A 557 1.58 -17.38 10.33
N ALA A 558 2.83 -17.03 9.98
CA ALA A 558 3.92 -17.98 9.67
C ALA A 558 3.52 -19.05 8.64
N ASP A 559 2.70 -18.63 7.69
CA ASP A 559 2.22 -19.44 6.58
C ASP A 559 2.06 -18.54 5.36
N GLU A 560 2.57 -18.97 4.21
CA GLU A 560 2.39 -18.21 2.97
C GLU A 560 1.00 -18.41 2.36
N PHE A 561 0.33 -19.51 2.73
CA PHE A 561 -0.99 -19.87 2.22
C PHE A 561 -2.10 -19.15 2.99
N PHE A 562 -3.21 -18.89 2.30
CA PHE A 562 -4.46 -18.56 2.98
C PHE A 562 -4.87 -19.72 3.90
N PRO A 563 -5.58 -19.47 5.01
CA PRO A 563 -6.18 -20.53 5.81
C PRO A 563 -7.04 -21.47 4.94
N GLY A 564 -6.98 -22.78 5.17
CA GLY A 564 -7.60 -23.78 4.26
C GLY A 564 -6.85 -23.99 2.93
N GLY A 565 -5.76 -23.26 2.70
CA GLY A 565 -4.92 -23.33 1.50
C GLY A 565 -5.49 -22.58 0.32
N ILE A 566 -6.54 -21.75 0.51
CA ILE A 566 -7.19 -21.04 -0.59
C ILE A 566 -7.95 -19.80 -0.12
N GLY A 567 -7.67 -18.65 -0.73
CA GLY A 567 -8.51 -17.45 -0.70
C GLY A 567 -9.39 -17.40 -1.96
N GLU A 568 -10.59 -16.84 -1.85
CA GLU A 568 -11.55 -16.86 -2.96
C GLU A 568 -12.44 -15.61 -3.01
N PHE A 569 -12.74 -15.17 -4.24
CA PHE A 569 -13.78 -14.19 -4.56
C PHE A 569 -14.60 -14.65 -5.77
N VAL A 570 -15.92 -14.42 -5.78
CA VAL A 570 -16.81 -14.81 -6.88
C VAL A 570 -17.43 -13.58 -7.56
N ALA A 571 -17.03 -13.33 -8.80
CA ALA A 571 -17.68 -12.38 -9.70
C ALA A 571 -18.82 -13.08 -10.46
N LYS A 572 -20.05 -12.67 -10.16
CA LYS A 572 -21.25 -13.26 -10.76
C LYS A 572 -21.50 -12.76 -12.18
N LYS A 573 -21.87 -13.68 -13.07
CA LYS A 573 -22.22 -13.41 -14.47
C LYS A 573 -23.19 -12.23 -14.58
N ASN A 574 -22.85 -11.23 -15.39
CA ASN A 574 -23.63 -10.01 -15.63
C ASN A 574 -24.00 -9.19 -14.38
N GLU A 575 -23.37 -9.47 -13.23
CA GLU A 575 -23.72 -8.84 -11.95
C GLU A 575 -22.53 -8.13 -11.30
N PHE A 576 -21.31 -8.40 -11.75
CA PHE A 576 -20.09 -7.86 -11.14
C PHE A 576 -19.49 -6.66 -11.89
N LEU A 577 -19.35 -6.73 -13.21
CA LEU A 577 -18.73 -5.62 -13.96
C LEU A 577 -19.65 -4.41 -13.95
N VAL A 578 -19.05 -3.25 -13.75
CA VAL A 578 -19.73 -1.97 -13.63
C VAL A 578 -19.23 -0.93 -14.64
N PHE A 579 -18.18 -1.24 -15.41
CA PHE A 579 -17.70 -0.39 -16.51
C PHE A 579 -18.48 -0.66 -17.80
N GLU A 580 -18.83 -1.93 -18.02
CA GLU A 580 -19.69 -2.44 -19.09
C GLU A 580 -20.33 -3.75 -18.62
N LYS A 581 -21.22 -4.34 -19.42
CA LYS A 581 -21.90 -5.57 -19.03
C LYS A 581 -20.92 -6.75 -18.96
N GLY A 582 -21.03 -7.52 -17.89
CA GLY A 582 -20.36 -8.80 -17.72
C GLY A 582 -20.11 -9.14 -16.25
N PRO A 583 -19.27 -10.16 -15.97
CA PRO A 583 -18.64 -11.07 -16.93
C PRO A 583 -19.67 -11.95 -17.67
N SER A 584 -19.27 -12.58 -18.78
CA SER A 584 -20.15 -13.45 -19.59
C SER A 584 -20.45 -14.80 -18.93
N VAL A 585 -19.60 -15.22 -17.98
CA VAL A 585 -19.74 -16.40 -17.10
C VAL A 585 -19.47 -16.01 -15.64
N ASP A 586 -19.79 -16.88 -14.68
CA ASP A 586 -19.28 -16.72 -13.32
C ASP A 586 -17.75 -16.86 -13.36
N VAL A 587 -17.03 -15.90 -12.78
CA VAL A 587 -15.57 -15.94 -12.63
C VAL A 587 -15.26 -16.04 -11.15
N ARG A 588 -14.38 -16.95 -10.77
CA ARG A 588 -13.99 -17.19 -9.39
C ARG A 588 -12.49 -16.97 -9.28
N LEU A 589 -12.11 -15.82 -8.73
CA LEU A 589 -10.73 -15.53 -8.43
C LEU A 589 -10.32 -16.37 -7.21
N GLN A 590 -9.20 -17.09 -7.34
CA GLN A 590 -8.65 -17.91 -6.27
C GLN A 590 -7.16 -17.65 -6.12
N TRP A 591 -6.69 -17.73 -4.89
CA TRP A 591 -5.29 -17.51 -4.53
C TRP A 591 -4.85 -18.58 -3.54
N ALA A 592 -3.74 -19.27 -3.81
CA ALA A 592 -3.20 -20.21 -2.83
C ALA A 592 -2.49 -19.45 -1.72
N THR A 593 -1.64 -18.49 -2.11
CA THR A 593 -0.81 -17.69 -1.21
C THR A 593 -1.23 -16.21 -1.19
N TYR A 594 -0.86 -15.50 -0.12
CA TYR A 594 -1.05 -14.05 -0.07
C TYR A 594 -0.29 -13.32 -1.19
N TYR A 595 0.86 -13.87 -1.62
CA TYR A 595 1.62 -13.32 -2.74
C TYR A 595 0.91 -13.52 -4.08
N ASP A 596 0.22 -14.64 -4.31
CA ASP A 596 -0.58 -14.83 -5.52
C ASP A 596 -1.67 -13.75 -5.66
N ALA A 597 -2.32 -13.39 -4.55
CA ALA A 597 -3.28 -12.30 -4.52
C ALA A 597 -2.61 -10.95 -4.83
N ALA A 598 -1.43 -10.69 -4.27
CA ALA A 598 -0.68 -9.46 -4.52
C ALA A 598 -0.14 -9.34 -5.97
N ASP A 599 0.30 -10.45 -6.55
CA ASP A 599 0.76 -10.52 -7.93
C ASP A 599 -0.40 -10.32 -8.91
N GLN A 600 -1.54 -10.95 -8.66
CA GLN A 600 -2.77 -10.71 -9.42
C GLN A 600 -3.25 -9.25 -9.32
N CYS A 601 -3.20 -8.65 -8.13
CA CYS A 601 -3.50 -7.23 -7.94
C CYS A 601 -2.62 -6.34 -8.83
N SER A 602 -1.34 -6.69 -8.94
CA SER A 602 -0.38 -5.94 -9.73
C SER A 602 -0.65 -6.01 -11.23
N LEU A 603 -0.86 -7.22 -11.77
CA LEU A 603 -1.21 -7.42 -13.19
C LEU A 603 -2.52 -6.71 -13.58
N SER A 604 -3.48 -6.67 -12.67
CA SER A 604 -4.76 -6.03 -12.89
C SER A 604 -4.63 -4.56 -13.30
N ARG A 605 -3.53 -3.87 -12.93
CA ARG A 605 -3.30 -2.45 -13.23
C ARG A 605 -2.83 -2.24 -14.67
N ILE A 606 -2.23 -3.27 -15.26
CA ILE A 606 -1.83 -3.30 -16.66
C ILE A 606 -3.06 -3.57 -17.53
N TRP A 607 -3.87 -4.61 -17.23
CA TRP A 607 -5.13 -4.86 -17.94
C TRP A 607 -6.15 -3.72 -17.77
N GLY A 608 -6.20 -3.11 -16.59
CA GLY A 608 -6.99 -1.90 -16.34
C GLY A 608 -6.46 -0.66 -17.07
N GLY A 609 -5.29 -0.73 -17.71
CA GLY A 609 -4.75 0.32 -18.57
C GLY A 609 -4.04 1.48 -17.87
N ILE A 610 -3.82 1.42 -16.55
CA ILE A 610 -3.41 2.58 -15.74
C ILE A 610 -1.96 2.57 -15.28
N HIS A 611 -1.28 1.42 -15.35
CA HIS A 611 0.15 1.28 -15.05
C HIS A 611 0.85 0.41 -16.11
N PRO A 612 2.04 0.81 -16.61
CA PRO A 612 2.92 -0.05 -17.40
C PRO A 612 3.78 -0.98 -16.51
N PRO A 613 4.43 -2.02 -17.08
CA PRO A 613 5.37 -2.90 -16.37
C PRO A 613 6.45 -2.20 -15.54
N MET A 614 6.93 -1.03 -15.98
CA MET A 614 7.91 -0.21 -15.27
C MET A 614 7.44 0.20 -13.87
N ASP A 615 6.15 0.47 -13.71
CA ASP A 615 5.58 0.91 -12.44
C ASP A 615 5.36 -0.27 -11.49
N ASP A 616 5.28 -1.49 -12.01
CA ASP A 616 4.82 -2.67 -11.28
C ASP A 616 5.94 -3.35 -10.47
N ILE A 617 6.95 -3.92 -11.14
CA ILE A 617 7.93 -4.81 -10.49
C ILE A 617 8.68 -4.12 -9.34
N ARG A 618 9.14 -2.88 -9.56
CA ARG A 618 9.80 -2.08 -8.50
C ARG A 618 8.85 -1.82 -7.34
N GLY A 619 7.55 -1.67 -7.62
CA GLY A 619 6.50 -1.59 -6.62
C GLY A 619 6.38 -2.86 -5.77
N ARG A 620 6.39 -4.04 -6.39
CA ARG A 620 6.33 -5.32 -5.68
C ARG A 620 7.55 -5.55 -4.78
N ILE A 621 8.75 -5.31 -5.31
CA ILE A 621 10.02 -5.40 -4.57
C ILE A 621 10.03 -4.46 -3.37
N LEU A 622 9.65 -3.19 -3.58
CA LEU A 622 9.58 -2.22 -2.49
C LEU A 622 8.56 -2.64 -1.43
N GLY A 623 7.39 -3.16 -1.84
CA GLY A 623 6.37 -3.63 -0.91
C GLY A 623 6.89 -4.73 0.01
N ARG A 624 7.62 -5.72 -0.54
CA ARG A 624 8.28 -6.76 0.26
C ARG A 624 9.26 -6.19 1.29
N LYS A 625 10.05 -5.19 0.91
CA LYS A 625 10.97 -4.48 1.83
C LYS A 625 10.21 -3.79 2.95
N LEU A 626 9.21 -2.96 2.61
CA LEU A 626 8.45 -2.15 3.56
C LEU A 626 7.66 -3.02 4.54
N GLY A 627 6.95 -4.04 4.04
CA GLY A 627 6.22 -4.97 4.89
C GLY A 627 7.12 -5.68 5.91
N ALA A 628 8.34 -6.06 5.51
CA ALA A 628 9.31 -6.66 6.42
C ALA A 628 9.86 -5.66 7.47
N GLN A 629 10.10 -4.41 7.08
CA GLN A 629 10.57 -3.34 7.98
C GLN A 629 9.52 -3.01 9.04
N SER A 630 8.28 -2.73 8.63
CA SER A 630 7.18 -2.39 9.54
C SER A 630 6.82 -3.57 10.45
N PHE A 631 6.84 -4.81 9.94
CA PHE A 631 6.70 -6.01 10.77
C PHE A 631 7.79 -6.12 11.84
N GLY A 632 9.04 -5.87 11.45
CA GLY A 632 10.19 -5.86 12.36
C GLY A 632 10.02 -4.85 13.50
N LEU A 633 9.57 -3.64 13.20
CA LEU A 633 9.32 -2.62 14.22
C LEU A 633 8.13 -2.99 15.13
N ALA A 634 7.01 -3.44 14.55
CA ALA A 634 5.83 -3.86 15.33
C ALA A 634 6.19 -4.97 16.34
N LYS A 635 7.03 -5.93 15.94
CA LYS A 635 7.56 -6.97 16.82
C LYS A 635 8.35 -6.42 18.01
N LEU A 636 9.10 -5.32 17.84
CA LEU A 636 9.81 -4.68 18.95
C LEU A 636 8.84 -4.06 19.97
N TYR A 637 7.77 -3.43 19.50
CA TYR A 637 6.69 -2.94 20.35
C TYR A 637 6.04 -4.08 21.15
N PHE A 638 5.76 -5.22 20.52
CA PHE A 638 5.09 -6.35 21.18
C PHE A 638 5.95 -7.03 22.26
N ASN A 639 7.27 -7.02 22.08
CA ASN A 639 8.22 -7.74 22.94
C ASN A 639 8.88 -6.87 24.03
N ASN A 640 8.57 -5.58 24.13
CA ASN A 640 9.25 -4.61 25.01
C ASN A 640 10.76 -4.55 24.78
N THR A 641 11.19 -4.78 23.54
CA THR A 641 12.61 -4.75 23.16
C THR A 641 12.95 -3.49 22.39
N LEU A 642 12.11 -2.46 22.44
CA LEU A 642 12.45 -1.15 21.93
C LEU A 642 13.63 -0.63 22.74
N ILE A 643 14.80 -0.65 22.10
CA ILE A 643 15.92 0.14 22.58
C ILE A 643 15.56 1.57 22.18
N THR A 644 14.93 2.30 23.10
CA THR A 644 14.83 3.75 22.98
C THR A 644 16.26 4.29 22.91
N GLU A 645 16.72 4.62 21.71
CA GLU A 645 17.87 5.50 21.51
C GLU A 645 17.48 6.90 22.00
N THR A 646 17.30 7.07 23.31
CA THR A 646 17.70 8.34 23.90
C THR A 646 19.21 8.29 23.96
N ASN A 647 19.84 8.62 22.82
CA ASN A 647 21.29 8.64 22.69
C ASN A 647 21.86 9.51 23.81
N ILE A 648 22.80 8.94 24.57
CA ILE A 648 23.70 9.76 25.39
C ILE A 648 24.46 10.66 24.42
N ASP A 649 24.61 11.95 24.75
CA ASP A 649 25.42 12.86 23.95
C ASP A 649 26.82 12.27 23.79
N GLU A 650 27.20 11.89 22.57
CA GLU A 650 28.45 11.17 22.34
C GLU A 650 29.69 11.96 22.78
N GLN A 651 29.59 13.29 22.90
CA GLN A 651 30.67 14.14 23.42
C GLN A 651 30.89 13.99 24.94
N SER A 652 29.94 13.37 25.65
CA SER A 652 29.94 13.18 27.10
C SER A 652 30.49 11.83 27.57
N LEU A 653 30.96 10.99 26.62
CA LEU A 653 31.47 9.64 26.88
C LEU A 653 32.82 9.41 26.18
N ALA A 654 33.86 9.12 26.97
CA ALA A 654 35.18 8.76 26.46
C ALA A 654 35.49 7.28 26.77
N ILE A 655 35.90 6.52 25.75
CA ILE A 655 36.30 5.12 25.90
C ILE A 655 37.69 4.90 25.36
N TYR A 656 38.60 4.43 26.21
CA TYR A 656 40.00 4.30 25.85
C TYR A 656 40.76 3.28 26.72
N PRO A 657 41.84 2.68 26.19
CA PRO A 657 42.24 2.72 24.79
C PRO A 657 41.25 1.92 23.91
N ASN A 658 40.98 2.43 22.72
CA ASN A 658 40.23 1.72 21.69
C ASN A 658 40.85 2.04 20.32
N PRO A 659 41.58 1.09 19.69
CA PRO A 659 41.62 -0.34 20.00
C PRO A 659 42.32 -0.70 21.32
N THR A 660 41.91 -1.81 21.94
CA THR A 660 42.49 -2.40 23.17
C THR A 660 43.11 -3.77 22.87
N THR A 661 43.90 -4.30 23.80
CA THR A 661 44.51 -5.64 23.70
C THR A 661 43.74 -6.68 24.52
N SER A 662 43.90 -7.97 24.22
CA SER A 662 43.31 -9.07 24.99
C SER A 662 43.86 -9.18 26.42
N SER A 663 44.95 -8.50 26.73
CA SER A 663 45.53 -8.33 28.07
C SER A 663 45.33 -6.92 28.64
N GLY A 664 44.54 -6.09 27.97
CA GLY A 664 44.37 -4.67 28.25
C GLY A 664 43.26 -4.36 29.24
N ILE A 665 43.20 -3.09 29.61
CA ILE A 665 42.15 -2.52 30.45
C ILE A 665 41.39 -1.51 29.59
N LEU A 666 40.06 -1.63 29.52
CA LEU A 666 39.19 -0.68 28.82
C LEU A 666 38.57 0.28 29.84
N ASN A 667 38.79 1.58 29.69
CA ASN A 667 38.23 2.62 30.55
C ASN A 667 37.03 3.28 29.87
N ILE A 668 36.04 3.60 30.67
CA ILE A 668 34.81 4.29 30.30
C ILE A 668 34.70 5.49 31.23
N ASP A 669 34.75 6.69 30.68
CA ASP A 669 34.62 7.95 31.40
C ASP A 669 33.38 8.69 30.91
N SER A 670 32.58 9.21 31.84
CA SER A 670 31.41 10.00 31.53
C SER A 670 31.21 11.17 32.50
N ASP A 671 30.60 12.24 32.00
CA ASP A 671 30.17 13.38 32.81
C ASP A 671 28.94 13.07 33.71
N LYS A 672 28.30 11.91 33.49
CA LYS A 672 27.10 11.44 34.20
C LYS A 672 27.30 10.05 34.80
N VAL A 673 26.46 9.70 35.77
CA VAL A 673 26.46 8.38 36.41
C VAL A 673 26.07 7.31 35.40
N ILE A 674 26.90 6.28 35.28
CA ILE A 674 26.60 5.07 34.53
C ILE A 674 25.87 4.12 35.45
N ASN A 675 24.75 3.55 34.98
CA ASN A 675 23.93 2.59 35.71
C ASN A 675 24.23 1.14 35.32
N ALA A 676 24.65 0.91 34.07
CA ALA A 676 25.07 -0.40 33.62
C ALA A 676 26.00 -0.33 32.40
N VAL A 677 26.81 -1.36 32.26
CA VAL A 677 27.67 -1.59 31.11
C VAL A 677 27.50 -3.02 30.62
N GLU A 678 27.27 -3.18 29.32
CA GLU A 678 27.06 -4.45 28.63
C GLU A 678 28.00 -4.54 27.43
N LEU A 679 28.59 -5.71 27.19
CA LEU A 679 29.46 -5.95 26.04
C LEU A 679 28.91 -7.12 25.23
N TYR A 680 28.79 -6.93 23.92
CA TYR A 680 28.29 -7.92 22.97
C TYR A 680 29.35 -8.26 21.93
N ASN A 681 29.39 -9.52 21.49
CA ASN A 681 30.23 -9.92 20.35
C ASN A 681 29.55 -9.58 19.01
N SER A 682 30.25 -9.82 17.89
CA SER A 682 29.76 -9.51 16.54
C SER A 682 28.53 -10.33 16.09
N ALA A 683 28.16 -11.38 16.82
CA ALA A 683 26.94 -12.15 16.60
C ALA A 683 25.76 -11.67 17.47
N GLY A 684 25.94 -10.58 18.24
CA GLY A 684 24.93 -10.03 19.14
C GLY A 684 24.78 -10.76 20.47
N LEU A 685 25.70 -11.70 20.80
CA LEU A 685 25.65 -12.41 22.08
C LEU A 685 26.31 -11.57 23.18
N LEU A 686 25.65 -11.47 24.33
CA LEU A 686 26.16 -10.80 25.53
C LEU A 686 27.34 -11.59 26.11
N VAL A 687 28.49 -10.93 26.26
CA VAL A 687 29.74 -11.51 26.80
C VAL A 687 30.16 -10.90 28.13
N TYR A 688 29.63 -9.73 28.50
CA TYR A 688 29.85 -9.11 29.81
C TYR A 688 28.68 -8.20 30.19
N GLN A 689 28.30 -8.17 31.47
CA GLN A 689 27.33 -7.24 32.01
C GLN A 689 27.67 -6.87 33.45
N LYS A 690 27.54 -5.59 33.79
CA LYS A 690 27.71 -5.10 35.15
C LYS A 690 26.80 -3.91 35.43
N GLY A 691 26.01 -3.97 36.49
CA GLY A 691 25.36 -2.81 37.08
C GLY A 691 26.35 -2.03 37.96
N ILE A 692 26.40 -0.71 37.79
CA ILE A 692 27.30 0.22 38.47
C ILE A 692 26.56 1.51 38.82
N GLU A 693 27.13 2.34 39.69
CA GLU A 693 26.63 3.70 39.98
C GLU A 693 27.83 4.66 40.03
N GLU A 694 28.64 4.63 38.98
CA GLU A 694 29.92 5.34 38.90
C GLU A 694 29.99 6.14 37.59
N SER A 695 30.67 7.28 37.59
CA SER A 695 30.89 8.08 36.37
C SER A 695 32.12 7.62 35.57
N ILE A 696 33.02 6.87 36.22
CA ILE A 696 34.20 6.26 35.60
C ILE A 696 34.15 4.77 35.92
N PHE A 697 34.30 3.93 34.91
CA PHE A 697 34.32 2.48 35.08
C PHE A 697 35.40 1.83 34.22
N THR A 698 35.88 0.68 34.69
CA THR A 698 37.00 -0.03 34.07
C THR A 698 36.66 -1.50 33.88
N ILE A 699 36.88 -2.01 32.67
CA ILE A 699 36.74 -3.42 32.32
C ILE A 699 38.13 -4.02 32.11
N ASP A 700 38.46 -5.05 32.89
CA ASP A 700 39.63 -5.89 32.66
C ASP A 700 39.34 -6.91 31.54
N ILE A 701 39.88 -6.66 30.35
CA ILE A 701 39.64 -7.49 29.16
C ILE A 701 40.29 -8.87 29.31
N GLN A 702 41.41 -8.97 30.04
CA GLN A 702 42.10 -10.22 30.29
C GLN A 702 41.20 -11.23 31.02
N SER A 703 40.42 -10.72 31.98
CA SER A 703 39.48 -11.55 32.75
C SER A 703 38.35 -12.13 31.90
N LEU A 704 38.03 -11.52 30.76
CA LEU A 704 36.93 -11.89 29.89
C LEU A 704 37.33 -12.88 28.78
N GLN A 705 38.63 -13.13 28.58
CA GLN A 705 39.16 -14.03 27.55
C GLN A 705 38.59 -13.76 26.14
N LEU A 706 38.42 -12.47 25.80
CA LEU A 706 37.86 -12.07 24.51
C LEU A 706 38.81 -12.43 23.37
N ALA A 707 38.26 -12.99 22.29
CA ALA A 707 39.00 -13.22 21.06
C ALA A 707 39.25 -11.90 20.31
N LYS A 708 40.30 -11.86 19.48
CA LYS A 708 40.51 -10.77 18.52
C LYS A 708 39.26 -10.54 17.67
N GLY A 709 38.76 -9.31 17.64
CA GLY A 709 37.52 -9.00 16.94
C GLY A 709 36.90 -7.66 17.31
N THR A 710 35.70 -7.43 16.79
CA THR A 710 34.89 -6.24 17.07
C THR A 710 33.78 -6.61 18.05
N TYR A 711 33.59 -5.75 19.04
CA TYR A 711 32.57 -5.86 20.08
C TYR A 711 31.74 -4.58 20.15
N LEU A 712 30.51 -4.69 20.65
CA LEU A 712 29.64 -3.55 20.91
C LEU A 712 29.51 -3.36 22.42
N LEU A 713 29.97 -2.22 22.91
CA LEU A 713 29.83 -1.81 24.30
C LEU A 713 28.60 -0.92 24.43
N GLN A 714 27.59 -1.39 25.16
CA GLN A 714 26.42 -0.61 25.51
C GLN A 714 26.59 -0.05 26.93
N ILE A 715 26.34 1.25 27.08
CA ILE A 715 26.45 2.00 28.33
C ILE A 715 25.07 2.60 28.62
N LYS A 716 24.56 2.42 29.85
CA LYS A 716 23.24 2.89 30.28
C LYS A 716 23.38 3.99 31.34
N GLN A 717 22.63 5.09 31.17
CA GLN A 717 22.57 6.24 32.08
C GLN A 717 21.11 6.66 32.28
N ALA A 718 20.53 6.37 33.43
CA ALA A 718 19.09 6.42 33.68
C ALA A 718 18.34 5.70 32.55
N GLU A 719 17.41 6.39 31.89
CA GLU A 719 16.63 5.88 30.76
C GLU A 719 17.38 5.97 29.40
N LYS A 720 18.62 6.48 29.39
CA LYS A 720 19.44 6.69 28.18
C LYS A 720 20.43 5.56 27.96
N SER A 721 20.78 5.32 26.69
CA SER A 721 21.86 4.39 26.36
C SER A 721 22.74 4.91 25.22
N ALA A 722 23.98 4.43 25.17
CA ALA A 722 24.88 4.63 24.04
C ALA A 722 25.60 3.33 23.70
N THR A 723 25.83 3.11 22.40
CA THR A 723 26.56 1.96 21.90
C THR A 723 27.86 2.41 21.25
N LYS A 724 28.99 1.83 21.68
CA LYS A 724 30.31 2.17 21.16
C LYS A 724 31.03 0.91 20.69
N ARG A 725 31.61 0.99 19.50
CA ARG A 725 32.37 -0.12 18.90
C ARG A 725 33.73 -0.25 19.57
N ILE A 726 34.06 -1.41 20.11
CA ILE A 726 35.36 -1.74 20.72
C ILE A 726 36.11 -2.73 19.82
N ILE A 727 37.41 -2.50 19.61
CA ILE A 727 38.27 -3.37 18.81
C ILE A 727 39.32 -4.02 19.72
N VAL A 728 39.35 -5.35 19.78
CA VAL A 728 40.42 -6.14 20.43
C VAL A 728 41.38 -6.64 19.34
N ILE A 729 42.67 -6.30 19.42
CA ILE A 729 43.60 -6.41 18.28
C ILE A 729 44.51 -7.66 18.26
N ASP A 730 44.68 -8.34 19.39
CA ASP A 730 45.63 -9.45 19.58
C ASP A 730 45.04 -10.68 20.28
#